data_AF-A0A3P9MKH2-F1
#
_entry.id   AF-A0A3P9MKH2-F1
#
_cell.length_a   1.000
_cell.length_b   1.000
_cell.length_c   1.000
_cell.angle_alpha   90.00
_cell.angle_beta   90.00
_cell.angle_gamma   90.00
#
_symmetry.space_group_name_H-M   'P 1'
#
loop_
_entity.id
_entity.type
_entity.pdbx_description
1 polymer ?
#
loop_
_entity_poly.entity_id
_entity_poly.type
_entity_poly.pdbx_seq_one_letter_code
_entity_poly.pdbx_strand_id
1 'polypeptide(L)'
;MCFFLTDKEDLKKEKKVVCGYPISIFFIVVNEFCERFSYYGMRAVLVLYFKYFLQWDDDLATSIYHTFVALCYLTPILGAIVADSWLGKFKTIIYLSIVYAIGQVAMAVSAIHDITDSDRDGTPNNMTFHVVLSMVGLFLIALGTGGIKPCVAAFGGDQFDDHQEKQRRTFFSVFYLCINGGSLLSTIITPILRGQTCGIYSQQKCYALAFGVPAALMVVSLVVFIVGSGMYYKAKPEGNIMLSVCKCIGFAIKNRYRHRSKAYPKRKHWMDWAEEKYDRLLIAQIKMVLKVLFLYIPLPMFWTLFDQKGSRWTLQATTMDGNFGQLVIQPDQMQTFNPILILTLVPIMESVVYPLIKKCGFNFTPLKRMTVGMFLAALAFVCAGVVQLQIDKTLPIFPSTSESQLKLLNMGNNQLEVHLPNNFTVHLPPAQASEEYFTYKEQEVSISIGNPPVTETIPLVKGKRQTLLIPPTIREEWILCSKHLYCRFVNGLATDLNVSTAAVNFGIIEPLTSSNYSLLKNGKHTFSLKSGSQLCEYTIKFGFGSSYTIFIPSTFTFGPNCQESVTEVEEIKPNSVHMALQIPQYFLITAGEVMFSVTGLEFSYSQAPSNMKAVLQAGWLLTVAVGNFIVLIVAEIAKLPKKWAEFFLFASLLVAVCVIFSIMAYFYTYIDPTEIEAQFSQEKDEEDEDEKDKMRKTEEHVTKRGSVKSNDSDNAFKLSKM
;
A
#
# COMPACT_ATOMS: atom_id res chain seq x y z
N MET A 1 29.83 -54.92 26.11
CA MET A 1 30.23 -55.10 24.70
C MET A 1 29.04 -54.72 23.85
N CYS A 2 28.80 -53.42 23.71
CA CYS A 2 27.64 -52.85 23.01
C CYS A 2 28.04 -52.50 21.57
N PHE A 3 27.26 -53.02 20.63
CA PHE A 3 27.36 -52.73 19.22
C PHE A 3 26.94 -51.28 18.95
N PHE A 4 27.88 -50.48 18.45
CA PHE A 4 27.59 -49.22 17.76
C PHE A 4 26.88 -49.55 16.44
N LEU A 5 25.61 -49.17 16.32
CA LEU A 5 24.97 -48.98 15.01
C LEU A 5 25.41 -47.61 14.53
N THR A 6 26.32 -47.61 13.55
CA THR A 6 26.73 -46.45 12.77
C THR A 6 25.51 -45.82 12.09
N ASP A 7 25.26 -44.56 12.41
CA ASP A 7 24.36 -43.68 11.69
C ASP A 7 24.73 -43.61 10.21
N LYS A 8 23.69 -43.65 9.36
CA LYS A 8 23.80 -43.35 7.94
C LYS A 8 24.12 -41.87 7.78
N GLU A 9 25.38 -41.55 7.53
CA GLU A 9 25.77 -40.27 6.95
C GLU A 9 25.14 -40.16 5.55
N ASP A 10 24.08 -39.35 5.43
CA ASP A 10 23.64 -38.81 4.15
C ASP A 10 24.79 -37.96 3.59
N LEU A 11 25.44 -38.48 2.54
CA LEU A 11 26.45 -37.78 1.73
C LEU A 11 25.91 -36.42 1.23
N LYS A 12 26.13 -35.36 2.00
CA LYS A 12 25.94 -33.97 1.58
C LYS A 12 26.90 -33.71 0.41
N LYS A 13 26.37 -33.56 -0.81
CA LYS A 13 27.12 -33.03 -1.97
C LYS A 13 27.93 -31.80 -1.53
N GLU A 14 29.23 -31.78 -1.82
CA GLU A 14 30.09 -30.62 -1.59
C GLU A 14 29.45 -29.37 -2.19
N LYS A 15 29.05 -28.44 -1.32
CA LYS A 15 28.46 -27.16 -1.72
C LYS A 15 29.59 -26.36 -2.39
N LYS A 16 29.42 -25.98 -3.67
CA LYS A 16 30.35 -25.04 -4.31
C LYS A 16 30.25 -23.68 -3.57
N VAL A 17 31.38 -23.24 -3.01
CA VAL A 17 31.48 -22.02 -2.20
C VAL A 17 32.20 -20.93 -3.00
N VAL A 18 31.67 -19.70 -2.99
CA VAL A 18 32.35 -18.50 -3.51
C VAL A 18 32.40 -17.47 -2.39
N CYS A 19 33.59 -16.94 -2.10
CA CYS A 19 33.81 -15.97 -1.02
C CYS A 19 33.28 -16.40 0.37
N GLY A 20 33.28 -17.71 0.66
CA GLY A 20 32.75 -18.25 1.93
C GLY A 20 31.22 -18.42 1.99
N TYR A 21 30.50 -18.16 0.90
CA TYR A 21 29.04 -18.34 0.77
C TYR A 21 28.70 -19.48 -0.20
N PRO A 22 27.67 -20.30 0.08
CA PRO A 22 27.12 -21.23 -0.91
C PRO A 22 26.63 -20.46 -2.13
N ILE A 23 27.01 -20.89 -3.34
CA ILE A 23 26.56 -20.25 -4.60
C ILE A 23 25.02 -20.23 -4.70
N SER A 24 24.33 -21.18 -4.06
CA SER A 24 22.87 -21.22 -3.98
C SER A 24 22.25 -19.94 -3.40
N ILE A 25 22.94 -19.22 -2.52
CA ILE A 25 22.43 -17.99 -1.90
C ILE A 25 22.22 -16.88 -2.93
N PHE A 26 23.09 -16.78 -3.95
CA PHE A 26 22.98 -15.74 -4.95
C PHE A 26 21.63 -15.79 -5.69
N PHE A 27 21.17 -17.00 -6.02
CA PHE A 27 19.86 -17.20 -6.67
C PHE A 27 18.70 -16.76 -5.78
N ILE A 28 18.78 -16.99 -4.46
CA ILE A 28 17.75 -16.58 -3.49
C ILE A 28 17.72 -15.05 -3.35
N VAL A 29 18.90 -14.42 -3.29
CA VAL A 29 19.02 -12.96 -3.16
C VAL A 29 18.49 -12.24 -4.40
N VAL A 30 18.84 -12.72 -5.60
CA VAL A 30 18.31 -12.16 -6.87
C VAL A 30 16.80 -12.37 -6.96
N ASN A 31 16.30 -13.56 -6.59
CA ASN A 31 14.87 -13.81 -6.51
C ASN A 31 14.17 -12.82 -5.55
N GLU A 32 14.71 -12.61 -4.36
CA GLU A 32 14.12 -11.65 -3.41
C GLU A 32 14.09 -10.23 -3.98
N PHE A 33 15.19 -9.77 -4.59
CA PHE A 33 15.25 -8.44 -5.17
C PHE A 33 14.21 -8.25 -6.28
N CYS A 34 14.11 -9.20 -7.22
CA CYS A 34 13.15 -9.15 -8.33
C CYS A 34 11.69 -9.21 -7.84
N GLU A 35 11.38 -10.07 -6.86
CA GLU A 35 10.05 -10.15 -6.26
C GLU A 35 9.68 -8.83 -5.58
N ARG A 36 10.60 -8.24 -4.80
CA ARG A 36 10.34 -6.99 -4.07
C ARG A 36 10.17 -5.82 -5.02
N PHE A 37 10.97 -5.75 -6.08
CA PHE A 37 10.75 -4.78 -7.15
C PHE A 37 9.35 -4.95 -7.75
N SER A 38 8.98 -6.18 -8.10
CA SER A 38 7.69 -6.47 -8.75
C SER A 38 6.50 -6.07 -7.87
N TYR A 39 6.55 -6.44 -6.58
CA TYR A 39 5.48 -6.14 -5.62
C TYR A 39 5.32 -4.63 -5.39
N TYR A 40 6.40 -3.93 -5.02
CA TYR A 40 6.32 -2.51 -4.69
C TYR A 40 6.07 -1.63 -5.91
N GLY A 41 6.63 -1.98 -7.07
CA GLY A 41 6.41 -1.25 -8.33
C GLY A 41 4.96 -1.30 -8.78
N MET A 42 4.37 -2.50 -8.85
CA MET A 42 2.96 -2.67 -9.18
C MET A 42 2.06 -1.97 -8.16
N ARG A 43 2.32 -2.17 -6.86
CA ARG A 43 1.54 -1.54 -5.77
C ARG A 43 1.59 -0.01 -5.82
N ALA A 44 2.71 0.60 -6.20
CA ALA A 44 2.86 2.06 -6.20
C ALA A 44 1.91 2.76 -7.19
N VAL A 45 1.70 2.16 -8.37
CA VAL A 45 0.86 2.74 -9.44
C VAL A 45 -0.60 2.30 -9.39
N LEU A 46 -0.92 1.31 -8.55
CA LEU A 46 -2.20 0.59 -8.57
C LEU A 46 -3.42 1.49 -8.32
N VAL A 47 -3.35 2.41 -7.35
CA VAL A 47 -4.48 3.31 -7.05
C VAL A 47 -4.78 4.27 -8.21
N LEU A 48 -3.74 4.70 -8.94
CA LEU A 48 -3.89 5.57 -10.12
C LEU A 48 -4.45 4.80 -11.31
N TYR A 49 -4.11 3.51 -11.43
CA TYR A 49 -4.71 2.62 -12.41
C TYR A 49 -6.23 2.49 -12.18
N PHE A 50 -6.66 2.26 -10.94
CA PHE A 50 -8.10 2.21 -10.61
C PHE A 50 -8.81 3.53 -10.96
N LYS A 51 -8.21 4.66 -10.59
CA LYS A 51 -8.80 5.98 -10.83
C LYS A 51 -8.86 6.37 -12.31
N TYR A 52 -7.74 6.24 -13.03
CA TYR A 52 -7.61 6.82 -14.37
C TYR A 52 -7.80 5.82 -15.51
N PHE A 53 -7.57 4.52 -15.28
CA PHE A 53 -7.79 3.50 -16.31
C PHE A 53 -9.16 2.87 -16.14
N LEU A 54 -9.48 2.34 -14.95
CA LEU A 54 -10.79 1.72 -14.66
C LEU A 54 -11.91 2.74 -14.39
N GLN A 55 -11.58 4.03 -14.29
CA GLN A 55 -12.54 5.14 -14.08
C GLN A 55 -13.35 5.00 -12.77
N TRP A 56 -12.74 4.43 -11.73
CA TRP A 56 -13.35 4.35 -10.40
C TRP A 56 -13.16 5.65 -9.62
N ASP A 57 -14.10 5.94 -8.73
CA ASP A 57 -13.96 7.04 -7.78
C ASP A 57 -12.85 6.78 -6.74
N ASP A 58 -12.46 7.85 -6.04
CA ASP A 58 -11.37 7.81 -5.06
C ASP A 58 -11.64 6.84 -3.89
N ASP A 59 -12.90 6.59 -3.54
CA ASP A 59 -13.28 5.74 -2.41
C ASP A 59 -13.24 4.27 -2.81
N LEU A 60 -13.84 3.90 -3.95
CA LEU A 60 -13.78 2.54 -4.49
C LEU A 60 -12.33 2.13 -4.81
N ALA A 61 -11.54 3.01 -5.42
CA ALA A 61 -10.12 2.76 -5.68
C ALA A 61 -9.34 2.50 -4.37
N THR A 62 -9.62 3.27 -3.32
CA THR A 62 -9.01 3.09 -2.00
C THR A 62 -9.43 1.76 -1.37
N SER A 63 -10.73 1.42 -1.43
CA SER A 63 -11.27 0.19 -0.86
C SER A 63 -10.70 -1.07 -1.52
N ILE A 64 -10.63 -1.12 -2.85
CA ILE A 64 -10.03 -2.28 -3.53
C ILE A 64 -8.53 -2.38 -3.27
N TYR A 65 -7.82 -1.24 -3.23
CA TYR A 65 -6.40 -1.22 -2.86
C TYR A 65 -6.15 -1.84 -1.48
N HIS A 66 -6.89 -1.41 -0.45
CA HIS A 66 -6.72 -1.94 0.90
C HIS A 66 -7.20 -3.38 1.03
N THR A 67 -8.22 -3.79 0.28
CA THR A 67 -8.63 -5.21 0.22
C THR A 67 -7.50 -6.08 -0.33
N PHE A 68 -6.87 -5.65 -1.42
CA PHE A 68 -5.72 -6.34 -1.99
C PHE A 68 -4.55 -6.45 -1.00
N VAL A 69 -4.20 -5.34 -0.33
CA VAL A 69 -3.14 -5.34 0.69
C VAL A 69 -3.50 -6.26 1.85
N ALA A 70 -4.73 -6.20 2.36
CA ALA A 70 -5.20 -7.07 3.44
C ALA A 70 -5.03 -8.56 3.09
N LEU A 71 -5.42 -8.95 1.87
CA LEU A 71 -5.25 -10.32 1.37
C LEU A 71 -3.77 -10.70 1.29
N CYS A 72 -2.88 -9.83 0.79
CA CYS A 72 -1.43 -10.10 0.71
C CYS A 72 -0.77 -10.36 2.09
N TYR A 73 -1.35 -9.84 3.17
CA TYR A 73 -0.85 -10.03 4.54
C TYR A 73 -1.64 -11.08 5.34
N LEU A 74 -2.78 -11.56 4.81
CA LEU A 74 -3.56 -12.66 5.39
C LEU A 74 -3.13 -14.03 4.85
N THR A 75 -2.87 -14.12 3.54
CA THR A 75 -2.47 -15.36 2.85
C THR A 75 -1.11 -15.96 3.27
N PRO A 76 -0.16 -15.25 3.93
CA PRO A 76 1.01 -15.88 4.56
C PRO A 76 0.68 -17.03 5.50
N ILE A 77 -0.43 -16.96 6.23
CA ILE A 77 -0.86 -18.05 7.12
C ILE A 77 -1.10 -19.33 6.32
N LEU A 78 -1.75 -19.21 5.15
CA LEU A 78 -2.00 -20.33 4.25
C LEU A 78 -0.69 -20.87 3.66
N GLY A 79 0.20 -19.97 3.23
CA GLY A 79 1.52 -20.33 2.69
C GLY A 79 2.37 -21.13 3.67
N ALA A 80 2.43 -20.69 4.93
CA ALA A 80 3.14 -21.39 6.00
C ALA A 80 2.55 -22.78 6.26
N ILE A 81 1.22 -22.90 6.37
CA ILE A 81 0.55 -24.20 6.58
C ILE A 81 0.84 -25.17 5.43
N VAL A 82 0.83 -24.70 4.18
CA VAL A 82 1.09 -25.53 3.01
C VAL A 82 2.57 -25.98 2.95
N ALA A 83 3.50 -25.07 3.28
CA ALA A 83 4.94 -25.36 3.32
C ALA A 83 5.29 -26.37 4.40
N ASP A 84 4.78 -26.18 5.63
CA ASP A 84 5.17 -27.00 6.78
C ASP A 84 4.44 -28.34 6.82
N SER A 85 3.17 -28.40 6.38
CA SER A 85 2.37 -29.64 6.47
C SER A 85 2.47 -30.55 5.25
N TRP A 86 2.65 -30.01 4.04
CA TRP A 86 2.38 -30.78 2.81
C TRP A 86 3.49 -30.75 1.77
N LEU A 87 3.85 -29.56 1.27
CA LEU A 87 4.69 -29.44 0.07
C LEU A 87 6.18 -29.26 0.38
N GLY A 88 6.53 -28.74 1.57
CA GLY A 88 7.87 -28.25 1.87
C GLY A 88 8.11 -26.85 1.28
N LYS A 89 8.96 -26.06 1.96
CA LYS A 89 9.26 -24.65 1.60
C LYS A 89 9.60 -24.46 0.11
N PHE A 90 10.48 -25.30 -0.43
CA PHE A 90 10.94 -25.18 -1.84
C PHE A 90 9.81 -25.32 -2.86
N LYS A 91 8.96 -26.34 -2.73
CA LYS A 91 7.84 -26.57 -3.67
C LYS A 91 6.77 -25.50 -3.51
N THR A 92 6.47 -25.09 -2.28
CA THR A 92 5.53 -24.00 -2.00
C THR A 92 5.98 -22.70 -2.67
N ILE A 93 7.27 -22.34 -2.57
CA ILE A 93 7.81 -21.16 -3.25
C ILE A 93 7.59 -21.24 -4.75
N ILE A 94 7.90 -22.37 -5.40
CA ILE A 94 7.73 -22.52 -6.85
C ILE A 94 6.26 -22.40 -7.27
N TYR A 95 5.36 -23.20 -6.69
CA TYR A 95 3.96 -23.22 -7.11
C TYR A 95 3.27 -21.88 -6.89
N LEU A 96 3.51 -21.23 -5.74
CA LEU A 96 2.91 -19.93 -5.46
C LEU A 96 3.58 -18.80 -6.27
N SER A 97 4.86 -18.92 -6.62
CA SER A 97 5.51 -17.98 -7.56
C SER A 97 4.98 -18.10 -8.99
N ILE A 98 4.59 -19.30 -9.44
CA ILE A 98 3.89 -19.48 -10.73
C ILE A 98 2.54 -18.77 -10.72
N VAL A 99 1.74 -19.00 -9.66
CA VAL A 99 0.46 -18.30 -9.46
C VAL A 99 0.66 -16.79 -9.45
N TYR A 100 1.70 -16.32 -8.77
CA TYR A 100 2.06 -14.91 -8.73
C TYR A 100 2.42 -14.37 -10.13
N ALA A 101 3.27 -15.05 -10.88
CA ALA A 101 3.66 -14.64 -12.23
C ALA A 101 2.45 -14.56 -13.16
N ILE A 102 1.54 -15.54 -13.11
CA ILE A 102 0.27 -15.51 -13.87
C ILE A 102 -0.56 -14.30 -13.47
N GLY A 103 -0.69 -14.01 -12.18
CA GLY A 103 -1.40 -12.83 -11.69
C GLY A 103 -0.82 -11.51 -12.20
N GLN A 104 0.52 -11.36 -12.20
CA GLN A 104 1.20 -10.18 -12.74
C GLN A 104 1.02 -10.04 -14.26
N VAL A 105 1.09 -11.15 -15.00
CA VAL A 105 0.83 -11.15 -16.45
C VAL A 105 -0.62 -10.76 -16.73
N ALA A 106 -1.58 -11.29 -15.97
CA ALA A 106 -2.99 -10.91 -16.09
C ALA A 106 -3.20 -9.40 -15.85
N MET A 107 -2.54 -8.83 -14.84
CA MET A 107 -2.55 -7.37 -14.59
C MET A 107 -1.91 -6.56 -15.72
N ALA A 108 -0.83 -7.05 -16.33
CA ALA A 108 -0.19 -6.38 -17.45
C ALA A 108 -1.09 -6.38 -18.70
N VAL A 109 -1.72 -7.52 -18.99
CA VAL A 109 -2.67 -7.67 -20.11
C VAL A 109 -3.94 -6.85 -19.88
N SER A 110 -4.46 -6.81 -18.64
CA SER A 110 -5.65 -6.01 -18.33
C SER A 110 -5.43 -4.51 -18.49
N ALA A 111 -4.20 -4.03 -18.53
CA ALA A 111 -3.87 -2.62 -18.73
C ALA A 111 -3.60 -2.23 -20.19
N ILE A 112 -3.84 -3.12 -21.17
CA ILE A 112 -3.69 -2.82 -22.60
C ILE A 112 -5.03 -2.34 -23.18
N HIS A 113 -5.17 -1.03 -23.41
CA HIS A 113 -6.39 -0.43 -23.99
C HIS A 113 -6.78 -1.04 -25.35
N ASP A 114 -5.80 -1.21 -26.24
CA ASP A 114 -5.98 -1.67 -27.63
C ASP A 114 -6.63 -3.07 -27.76
N ILE A 115 -6.76 -3.86 -26.68
CA ILE A 115 -7.41 -5.17 -26.72
C ILE A 115 -8.92 -5.06 -26.96
N THR A 116 -9.57 -4.03 -26.40
CA THR A 116 -11.03 -3.86 -26.52
C THR A 116 -11.44 -2.53 -27.15
N ASP A 117 -10.48 -1.66 -27.48
CA ASP A 117 -10.68 -0.43 -28.25
C ASP A 117 -10.81 -0.76 -29.76
N SER A 118 -12.04 -0.91 -30.23
CA SER A 118 -12.37 -1.32 -31.62
C SER A 118 -12.62 -0.11 -32.52
N ASP A 119 -13.09 0.98 -31.94
CA ASP A 119 -13.37 2.29 -32.56
C ASP A 119 -12.16 3.23 -32.56
N ARG A 120 -11.07 2.84 -31.88
CA ARG A 120 -9.76 3.51 -31.86
C ARG A 120 -9.82 4.92 -31.28
N ASP A 121 -10.76 5.15 -30.35
CA ASP A 121 -10.93 6.44 -29.69
C ASP A 121 -9.99 6.60 -28.48
N GLY A 122 -9.26 5.54 -28.12
CA GLY A 122 -8.35 5.48 -26.99
C GLY A 122 -9.00 5.12 -25.66
N THR A 123 -10.26 4.69 -25.68
CA THR A 123 -10.99 4.18 -24.53
C THR A 123 -11.41 2.72 -24.75
N PRO A 124 -11.36 1.86 -23.73
CA PRO A 124 -11.78 0.47 -23.91
C PRO A 124 -13.30 0.37 -24.03
N ASN A 125 -13.81 -0.22 -25.13
CA ASN A 125 -15.26 -0.44 -25.29
C ASN A 125 -15.82 -1.42 -24.26
N ASN A 126 -15.02 -2.39 -23.83
CA ASN A 126 -15.43 -3.39 -22.85
C ASN A 126 -14.66 -3.24 -21.55
N MET A 127 -15.05 -2.25 -20.73
CA MET A 127 -14.47 -2.03 -19.42
C MET A 127 -14.60 -3.26 -18.49
N THR A 128 -15.66 -4.07 -18.65
CA THR A 128 -15.89 -5.28 -17.85
C THR A 128 -14.75 -6.28 -18.00
N PHE A 129 -14.22 -6.48 -19.21
CA PHE A 129 -13.07 -7.35 -19.44
C PHE A 129 -11.85 -6.92 -18.62
N HIS A 130 -11.52 -5.62 -18.67
CA HIS A 130 -10.38 -5.04 -17.95
C HIS A 130 -10.57 -5.15 -16.43
N VAL A 131 -11.77 -4.88 -15.92
CA VAL A 131 -12.09 -5.02 -14.49
C VAL A 131 -11.94 -6.48 -14.05
N VAL A 132 -12.59 -7.44 -14.72
CA VAL A 132 -12.56 -8.85 -14.32
C VAL A 132 -11.15 -9.41 -14.33
N LEU A 133 -10.40 -9.16 -15.41
CA LEU A 133 -9.03 -9.66 -15.54
C LEU A 133 -8.11 -9.04 -14.47
N SER A 134 -8.30 -7.74 -14.16
CA SER A 134 -7.56 -7.09 -13.08
C SER A 134 -7.88 -7.68 -11.71
N MET A 135 -9.16 -7.95 -11.41
CA MET A 135 -9.55 -8.53 -10.11
C MET A 135 -9.02 -9.95 -9.94
N VAL A 136 -9.07 -10.77 -11.00
CA VAL A 136 -8.44 -12.10 -11.00
C VAL A 136 -6.93 -11.96 -10.82
N GLY A 137 -6.28 -11.05 -11.55
CA GLY A 137 -4.84 -10.77 -11.42
C GLY A 137 -4.43 -10.41 -10.00
N LEU A 138 -5.12 -9.46 -9.36
CA LEU A 138 -4.87 -9.04 -7.98
C LEU A 138 -5.07 -10.16 -6.96
N PHE A 139 -6.11 -10.98 -7.13
CA PHE A 139 -6.35 -12.12 -6.26
C PHE A 139 -5.21 -13.16 -6.36
N LEU A 140 -4.79 -13.50 -7.57
CA LEU A 140 -3.67 -14.42 -7.81
C LEU A 140 -2.35 -13.85 -7.26
N ILE A 141 -2.10 -12.55 -7.44
CA ILE A 141 -0.94 -11.87 -6.84
C ILE A 141 -0.99 -11.98 -5.32
N ALA A 142 -2.13 -11.69 -4.69
CA ALA A 142 -2.27 -11.73 -3.24
C ALA A 142 -2.03 -13.13 -2.66
N LEU A 143 -2.51 -14.18 -3.34
CA LEU A 143 -2.20 -15.57 -2.99
C LEU A 143 -0.70 -15.89 -3.17
N GLY A 144 -0.13 -15.45 -4.29
CA GLY A 144 1.26 -15.66 -4.65
C GLY A 144 2.24 -15.00 -3.67
N THR A 145 2.26 -13.66 -3.61
CA THR A 145 3.19 -12.90 -2.76
C THR A 145 3.02 -13.25 -1.28
N GLY A 146 1.77 -13.34 -0.79
CA GLY A 146 1.56 -13.63 0.62
C GLY A 146 1.99 -15.05 0.97
N GLY A 147 1.71 -16.02 0.10
CA GLY A 147 2.10 -17.41 0.32
C GLY A 147 3.61 -17.68 0.30
N ILE A 148 4.38 -16.94 -0.51
CA ILE A 148 5.85 -17.08 -0.56
C ILE A 148 6.57 -16.33 0.57
N LYS A 149 6.02 -15.22 1.08
CA LYS A 149 6.62 -14.38 2.12
C LYS A 149 7.20 -15.15 3.32
N PRO A 150 6.46 -16.07 3.98
CA PRO A 150 7.01 -16.78 5.14
C PRO A 150 8.04 -17.85 4.75
N CYS A 151 8.08 -18.25 3.48
CA CYS A 151 8.88 -19.38 3.02
C CYS A 151 10.28 -18.96 2.56
N VAL A 152 10.43 -17.84 1.83
CA VAL A 152 11.69 -17.48 1.15
C VAL A 152 12.81 -17.15 2.14
N ALA A 153 12.53 -16.31 3.14
CA ALA A 153 13.52 -15.93 4.15
C ALA A 153 13.98 -17.15 4.99
N ALA A 154 13.02 -18.01 5.38
CA ALA A 154 13.31 -19.25 6.09
C ALA A 154 14.15 -20.20 5.23
N PHE A 155 13.77 -20.40 3.96
CA PHE A 155 14.47 -21.26 3.03
C PHE A 155 15.92 -20.80 2.75
N GLY A 156 16.15 -19.48 2.68
CA GLY A 156 17.48 -18.90 2.58
C GLY A 156 18.33 -19.13 3.83
N GLY A 157 17.73 -19.01 5.02
CA GLY A 157 18.38 -19.33 6.29
C GLY A 157 18.81 -20.80 6.39
N ASP A 158 17.99 -21.72 5.88
CA ASP A 158 18.24 -23.17 5.89
C ASP A 158 19.44 -23.60 5.00
N GLN A 159 20.00 -22.70 4.18
CA GLN A 159 21.13 -23.05 3.30
C GLN A 159 22.48 -23.08 4.05
N PHE A 160 22.53 -22.48 5.22
CA PHE A 160 23.72 -22.40 6.08
C PHE A 160 23.72 -23.54 7.10
N ASP A 161 24.89 -24.11 7.34
CA ASP A 161 25.07 -25.09 8.42
C ASP A 161 25.29 -24.36 9.77
N ASP A 162 25.10 -25.04 10.91
CA ASP A 162 25.07 -24.39 12.23
C ASP A 162 26.35 -23.62 12.61
N HIS A 163 27.50 -24.08 12.11
CA HIS A 163 28.79 -23.41 12.32
C HIS A 163 28.95 -22.10 11.52
N GLN A 164 28.02 -21.79 10.60
CA GLN A 164 28.09 -20.63 9.68
C GLN A 164 27.23 -19.45 10.16
N GLU A 165 27.16 -19.21 11.47
CA GLU A 165 26.31 -18.17 12.05
C GLU A 165 26.64 -16.76 11.53
N LYS A 166 27.93 -16.45 11.37
CA LYS A 166 28.38 -15.16 10.83
C LYS A 166 27.92 -14.96 9.38
N GLN A 167 28.04 -15.97 8.53
CA GLN A 167 27.56 -15.88 7.14
C GLN A 167 26.03 -15.74 7.09
N ARG A 168 25.30 -16.49 7.92
CA ARG A 168 23.84 -16.42 8.02
C ARG A 168 23.37 -15.03 8.44
N ARG A 169 24.04 -14.38 9.40
CA ARG A 169 23.73 -12.98 9.79
C ARG A 169 23.94 -12.01 8.64
N THR A 170 25.06 -12.10 7.92
CA THR A 170 25.31 -11.24 6.75
C THR A 170 24.28 -11.48 5.65
N PHE A 171 23.84 -12.72 5.42
CA PHE A 171 22.77 -13.04 4.48
C PHE A 171 21.48 -12.26 4.80
N PHE A 172 21.04 -12.25 6.05
CA PHE A 172 19.85 -11.49 6.45
C PHE A 172 20.04 -9.97 6.28
N SER A 173 21.26 -9.45 6.47
CA SER A 173 21.55 -8.04 6.17
C SER A 173 21.47 -7.74 4.66
N VAL A 174 22.00 -8.61 3.80
CA VAL A 174 21.88 -8.47 2.34
C VAL A 174 20.42 -8.62 1.90
N PHE A 175 19.68 -9.54 2.49
CA PHE A 175 18.25 -9.71 2.25
C PHE A 175 17.47 -8.44 2.56
N TYR A 176 17.74 -7.81 3.71
CA TYR A 176 17.17 -6.52 4.08
C TYR A 176 17.54 -5.40 3.10
N LEU A 177 18.79 -5.37 2.62
CA LEU A 177 19.22 -4.44 1.57
C LEU A 177 18.45 -4.65 0.27
N CYS A 178 18.21 -5.90 -0.14
CA CYS A 178 17.43 -6.21 -1.34
C CYS A 178 15.97 -5.78 -1.24
N ILE A 179 15.33 -5.91 -0.05
CA ILE A 179 13.96 -5.44 0.17
C ILE A 179 13.88 -3.93 -0.03
N ASN A 180 14.74 -3.17 0.66
CA ASN A 180 14.72 -1.71 0.59
C ASN A 180 15.17 -1.19 -0.79
N GLY A 181 16.21 -1.80 -1.36
CA GLY A 181 16.70 -1.46 -2.70
C GLY A 181 15.67 -1.76 -3.80
N GLY A 182 15.00 -2.91 -3.73
CA GLY A 182 13.91 -3.26 -4.65
C GLY A 182 12.74 -2.29 -4.53
N SER A 183 12.32 -1.96 -3.30
CA SER A 183 11.27 -0.96 -3.05
C SER A 183 11.65 0.42 -3.60
N LEU A 184 12.85 0.91 -3.28
CA LEU A 184 13.37 2.21 -3.74
C LEU A 184 13.39 2.31 -5.27
N LEU A 185 13.99 1.33 -5.95
CA LEU A 185 14.11 1.36 -7.40
C LEU A 185 12.76 1.21 -8.10
N SER A 186 11.88 0.35 -7.58
CA SER A 186 10.55 0.14 -8.15
C SER A 186 9.64 1.37 -8.03
N THR A 187 9.70 2.09 -6.90
CA THR A 187 8.90 3.31 -6.68
C THR A 187 9.40 4.52 -7.48
N ILE A 188 10.62 4.46 -8.01
CA ILE A 188 11.15 5.43 -8.98
C ILE A 188 10.80 5.00 -10.41
N ILE A 189 11.19 3.78 -10.79
CA ILE A 189 11.17 3.31 -12.18
C ILE A 189 9.74 3.06 -12.66
N THR A 190 8.90 2.36 -11.88
CA THR A 190 7.57 1.98 -12.34
C THR A 190 6.65 3.19 -12.61
N PRO A 191 6.60 4.24 -11.76
CA PRO A 191 5.91 5.48 -12.09
C PRO A 191 6.46 6.21 -13.32
N ILE A 192 7.77 6.18 -13.56
CA ILE A 192 8.38 6.75 -14.79
C ILE A 192 7.89 6.00 -16.03
N LEU A 193 7.81 4.67 -15.96
CA LEU A 193 7.27 3.82 -17.03
C LEU A 193 5.78 4.11 -17.27
N ARG A 194 4.98 4.26 -16.21
CA ARG A 194 3.57 4.68 -16.29
C ARG A 194 3.41 6.06 -16.96
N GLY A 195 4.34 6.97 -16.68
CA GLY A 195 4.35 8.33 -17.22
C GLY A 195 4.63 8.41 -18.73
N GLN A 196 5.16 7.34 -19.34
CA GLN A 196 5.38 7.28 -20.78
C GLN A 196 4.06 7.19 -21.54
N THR A 197 4.07 7.66 -22.80
CA THR A 197 2.95 7.49 -23.72
C THR A 197 3.12 6.19 -24.52
N CYS A 198 2.08 5.38 -24.58
CA CYS A 198 2.03 4.17 -25.40
C CYS A 198 0.62 3.91 -25.94
N GLY A 199 0.54 2.99 -26.90
CA GLY A 199 -0.68 2.65 -27.65
C GLY A 199 -0.41 2.75 -29.15
N ILE A 200 -1.02 1.85 -29.92
CA ILE A 200 -0.76 1.72 -31.36
C ILE A 200 -1.54 2.80 -32.13
N TYR A 201 -2.79 3.03 -31.75
CA TYR A 201 -3.70 3.95 -32.44
C TYR A 201 -3.91 5.27 -31.68
N SER A 202 -3.95 5.21 -30.34
CA SER A 202 -4.08 6.38 -29.47
C SER A 202 -2.90 6.44 -28.48
N GLN A 203 -2.38 7.64 -28.21
CA GLN A 203 -1.27 7.83 -27.28
C GLN A 203 -1.81 8.06 -25.86
N GLN A 204 -1.71 7.05 -25.00
CA GLN A 204 -2.20 7.07 -23.60
C GLN A 204 -1.08 6.81 -22.59
N LYS A 205 -1.34 7.07 -21.29
CA LYS A 205 -0.39 6.74 -20.22
C LYS A 205 -0.18 5.22 -20.12
N CYS A 206 1.07 4.79 -20.04
CA CYS A 206 1.41 3.40 -20.24
C CYS A 206 1.33 2.51 -18.99
N TYR A 207 0.12 2.15 -18.57
CA TYR A 207 -0.08 1.18 -17.48
C TYR A 207 0.38 -0.23 -17.85
N ALA A 208 0.22 -0.64 -19.12
CA ALA A 208 0.70 -1.93 -19.61
C ALA A 208 2.21 -2.11 -19.38
N LEU A 209 3.03 -1.08 -19.63
CA LEU A 209 4.46 -1.12 -19.38
C LEU A 209 4.77 -1.10 -17.87
N ALA A 210 4.03 -0.28 -17.12
CA ALA A 210 4.18 -0.16 -15.67
C ALA A 210 3.89 -1.48 -14.93
N PHE A 211 2.95 -2.31 -15.41
CA PHE A 211 2.71 -3.65 -14.87
C PHE A 211 3.52 -4.74 -15.57
N GLY A 212 3.84 -4.57 -16.85
CA GLY A 212 4.59 -5.53 -17.66
C GLY A 212 6.03 -5.72 -17.18
N VAL A 213 6.73 -4.64 -16.80
CA VAL A 213 8.10 -4.75 -16.26
C VAL A 213 8.13 -5.52 -14.93
N PRO A 214 7.30 -5.20 -13.92
CA PRO A 214 7.09 -6.05 -12.74
C PRO A 214 6.76 -7.50 -13.07
N ALA A 215 5.91 -7.77 -14.08
CA ALA A 215 5.55 -9.12 -14.49
C ALA A 215 6.76 -9.89 -15.06
N ALA A 216 7.52 -9.26 -15.96
CA ALA A 216 8.73 -9.83 -16.52
C ALA A 216 9.78 -10.13 -15.44
N LEU A 217 9.99 -9.20 -14.49
CA LEU A 217 10.89 -9.41 -13.37
C LEU A 217 10.43 -10.55 -12.44
N MET A 218 9.13 -10.72 -12.24
CA MET A 218 8.60 -11.85 -11.47
C MET A 218 8.85 -13.19 -12.18
N VAL A 219 8.70 -13.25 -13.50
CA VAL A 219 9.06 -14.43 -14.30
C VAL A 219 10.56 -14.72 -14.21
N VAL A 220 11.40 -13.69 -14.35
CA VAL A 220 12.86 -13.82 -14.17
C VAL A 220 13.18 -14.33 -12.77
N SER A 221 12.54 -13.80 -11.74
CA SER A 221 12.67 -14.25 -10.35
C SER A 221 12.44 -15.76 -10.22
N LEU A 222 11.33 -16.25 -10.77
CA LEU A 222 10.97 -17.67 -10.76
C LEU A 222 12.00 -18.51 -11.52
N VAL A 223 12.43 -18.09 -12.71
CA VAL A 223 13.42 -18.81 -13.52
C VAL A 223 14.75 -18.91 -12.77
N VAL A 224 15.24 -17.80 -12.23
CA VAL A 224 16.49 -17.75 -11.43
C VAL A 224 16.38 -18.70 -10.23
N PHE A 225 15.25 -18.68 -9.51
CA PHE A 225 15.05 -19.57 -8.38
C PHE A 225 15.07 -21.06 -8.80
N ILE A 226 14.41 -21.42 -9.91
CA ILE A 226 14.38 -22.80 -10.43
C ILE A 226 15.76 -23.26 -10.91
N VAL A 227 16.55 -22.40 -11.56
CA VAL A 227 17.91 -22.73 -12.01
C VAL A 227 18.80 -23.14 -10.83
N GLY A 228 18.65 -22.49 -9.67
CA GLY A 228 19.35 -22.87 -8.43
C GLY A 228 18.89 -24.19 -7.79
N SER A 229 17.83 -24.83 -8.31
CA SER A 229 17.17 -25.98 -7.67
C SER A 229 18.06 -27.20 -7.40
N GLY A 230 19.08 -27.42 -8.22
CA GLY A 230 20.05 -28.50 -8.04
C GLY A 230 21.05 -28.26 -6.91
N MET A 231 21.14 -27.02 -6.41
CA MET A 231 22.14 -26.56 -5.44
C MET A 231 21.54 -26.29 -4.04
N TYR A 232 20.23 -26.23 -3.91
CA TYR A 232 19.59 -25.97 -2.63
C TYR A 232 19.58 -27.19 -1.71
N TYR A 233 19.81 -26.93 -0.43
CA TYR A 233 19.38 -27.83 0.62
C TYR A 233 17.86 -27.73 0.78
N LYS A 234 17.19 -28.89 0.72
CA LYS A 234 15.72 -29.00 0.80
C LYS A 234 15.37 -29.78 2.05
N ALA A 235 15.14 -29.06 3.14
CA ALA A 235 14.68 -29.65 4.41
C ALA A 235 13.35 -30.39 4.20
N LYS A 236 13.18 -31.50 4.94
CA LYS A 236 11.89 -32.21 4.99
C LYS A 236 10.87 -31.34 5.76
N PRO A 237 9.56 -31.43 5.45
CA PRO A 237 8.55 -30.70 6.20
C PRO A 237 8.55 -31.15 7.67
N GLU A 238 8.85 -30.24 8.58
CA GLU A 238 8.69 -30.44 10.02
C GLU A 238 7.25 -30.07 10.38
N GLY A 239 6.57 -30.94 11.14
CA GLY A 239 5.13 -30.85 11.38
C GLY A 239 4.64 -29.46 11.85
N ASN A 240 3.37 -29.17 11.59
CA ASN A 240 2.84 -27.82 11.74
C ASN A 240 2.64 -27.40 13.21
N ILE A 241 3.61 -26.63 13.73
CA ILE A 241 3.59 -26.05 15.09
C ILE A 241 2.34 -25.17 15.29
N MET A 242 1.94 -24.38 14.29
CA MET A 242 0.76 -23.52 14.37
C MET A 242 -0.53 -24.34 14.55
N LEU A 243 -0.65 -25.48 13.88
CA LEU A 243 -1.78 -26.40 14.06
C LEU A 243 -1.77 -27.04 15.45
N SER A 244 -0.59 -27.41 15.97
CA SER A 244 -0.43 -27.93 17.33
C SER A 244 -0.85 -26.91 18.38
N VAL A 245 -0.45 -25.64 18.21
CA VAL A 245 -0.87 -24.52 19.07
C VAL A 245 -2.40 -24.35 19.03
N CYS A 246 -3.01 -24.27 17.84
CA CYS A 246 -4.46 -24.13 17.70
C CYS A 246 -5.24 -25.31 18.32
N LYS A 247 -4.78 -26.54 18.13
CA LYS A 247 -5.39 -27.74 18.74
C LYS A 247 -5.25 -27.77 20.26
N CYS A 248 -4.10 -27.35 20.78
CA CYS A 248 -3.87 -27.24 22.23
C CYS A 248 -4.79 -26.18 22.86
N ILE A 249 -4.86 -24.97 22.28
CA ILE A 249 -5.76 -23.91 22.72
C ILE A 249 -7.22 -24.36 22.67
N GLY A 250 -7.65 -24.96 21.55
CA GLY A 250 -9.02 -25.47 21.39
C GLY A 250 -9.36 -26.57 22.39
N PHE A 251 -8.41 -27.46 22.70
CA PHE A 251 -8.57 -28.48 23.74
C PHE A 251 -8.69 -27.83 25.13
N ALA A 252 -7.82 -26.89 25.48
CA ALA A 252 -7.87 -26.18 26.77
C ALA A 252 -9.23 -25.48 26.97
N ILE A 253 -9.73 -24.78 25.95
CA ILE A 253 -11.03 -24.09 25.99
C ILE A 253 -12.17 -25.12 26.15
N LYS A 254 -12.19 -26.18 25.34
CA LYS A 254 -13.20 -27.23 25.42
C LYS A 254 -13.20 -27.91 26.78
N ASN A 255 -12.02 -28.19 27.33
CA ASN A 255 -11.88 -28.86 28.61
C ASN A 255 -12.29 -27.95 29.78
N ARG A 256 -11.97 -26.65 29.70
CA ARG A 256 -12.47 -25.63 30.64
C ARG A 256 -13.99 -25.53 30.64
N TYR A 257 -14.63 -25.58 29.48
CA TYR A 257 -16.10 -25.53 29.39
C TYR A 257 -16.75 -26.81 29.95
N ARG A 258 -16.16 -27.99 29.72
CA ARG A 258 -16.63 -29.26 30.27
C ARG A 258 -16.53 -29.32 31.79
N HIS A 259 -15.47 -28.75 32.36
CA HIS A 259 -15.18 -28.77 33.79
C HIS A 259 -15.58 -27.47 34.52
N ARG A 260 -16.59 -26.75 34.02
CA ARG A 260 -17.06 -25.46 34.57
C ARG A 260 -17.79 -25.57 35.92
N SER A 261 -18.15 -26.79 36.34
CA SER A 261 -18.83 -27.06 37.62
C SER A 261 -17.92 -26.74 38.81
N LYS A 262 -18.51 -26.31 39.94
CA LYS A 262 -17.81 -26.06 41.22
C LYS A 262 -17.12 -27.32 41.79
N ALA A 263 -17.42 -28.50 41.24
CA ALA A 263 -16.83 -29.78 41.65
C ALA A 263 -15.34 -29.93 41.26
N TYR A 264 -14.84 -29.15 40.30
CA TYR A 264 -13.45 -29.24 39.86
C TYR A 264 -12.60 -28.08 40.40
N PRO A 265 -11.37 -28.34 40.90
CA PRO A 265 -10.49 -27.30 41.41
C PRO A 265 -10.12 -26.31 40.31
N LYS A 266 -10.14 -25.01 40.64
CA LYS A 266 -9.72 -23.96 39.70
C LYS A 266 -8.21 -24.04 39.47
N ARG A 267 -7.81 -24.06 38.20
CA ARG A 267 -6.40 -23.95 37.78
C ARG A 267 -5.91 -22.50 37.86
N LYS A 268 -4.59 -22.28 38.01
CA LYS A 268 -3.97 -20.94 38.09
C LYS A 268 -4.11 -20.16 36.77
N HIS A 269 -3.92 -20.83 35.64
CA HIS A 269 -4.13 -20.26 34.31
C HIS A 269 -5.10 -21.12 33.49
N TRP A 270 -5.86 -20.50 32.58
CA TRP A 270 -6.86 -21.24 31.78
C TRP A 270 -6.26 -22.21 30.76
N MET A 271 -4.98 -22.05 30.41
CA MET A 271 -4.27 -22.99 29.53
C MET A 271 -3.91 -24.31 30.24
N ASP A 272 -3.88 -24.33 31.57
CA ASP A 272 -3.50 -25.52 32.36
C ASP A 272 -4.50 -26.67 32.19
N TRP A 273 -5.69 -26.38 31.64
CA TRP A 273 -6.67 -27.40 31.24
C TRP A 273 -6.21 -28.29 30.08
N ALA A 274 -5.08 -27.99 29.44
CA ALA A 274 -4.45 -28.83 28.43
C ALA A 274 -3.42 -29.83 28.99
N GLU A 275 -3.06 -29.74 30.27
CA GLU A 275 -1.99 -30.55 30.91
C GLU A 275 -2.27 -32.07 30.83
N GLU A 276 -3.54 -32.46 30.73
CA GLU A 276 -3.95 -33.86 30.58
C GLU A 276 -3.49 -34.51 29.25
N LYS A 277 -3.21 -33.69 28.23
CA LYS A 277 -2.94 -34.18 26.87
C LYS A 277 -1.65 -33.63 26.25
N TYR A 278 -1.20 -32.47 26.69
CA TYR A 278 -0.08 -31.76 26.10
C TYR A 278 1.02 -31.52 27.13
N ASP A 279 2.26 -31.52 26.65
CA ASP A 279 3.45 -31.26 27.45
C ASP A 279 3.38 -29.90 28.17
N ARG A 280 3.88 -29.86 29.42
CA ARG A 280 3.94 -28.65 30.26
C ARG A 280 4.77 -27.55 29.60
N LEU A 281 5.87 -27.92 28.95
CA LEU A 281 6.71 -26.98 28.19
C LEU A 281 5.92 -26.32 27.07
N LEU A 282 5.19 -27.11 26.26
CA LEU A 282 4.35 -26.59 25.18
C LEU A 282 3.27 -25.63 25.72
N ILE A 283 2.64 -25.98 26.84
CA ILE A 283 1.64 -25.13 27.50
C ILE A 283 2.25 -23.81 27.97
N ALA A 284 3.45 -23.84 28.56
CA ALA A 284 4.17 -22.63 28.98
C ALA A 284 4.53 -21.73 27.79
N GLN A 285 5.05 -22.31 26.71
CA GLN A 285 5.37 -21.60 25.47
C GLN A 285 4.12 -20.94 24.85
N ILE A 286 2.97 -21.63 24.84
CA ILE A 286 1.71 -21.06 24.35
C ILE A 286 1.27 -19.88 25.23
N LYS A 287 1.41 -19.96 26.56
CA LYS A 287 1.08 -18.83 27.46
C LYS A 287 1.93 -17.59 27.12
N MET A 288 3.22 -17.78 26.83
CA MET A 288 4.10 -16.68 26.43
C MET A 288 3.63 -16.04 25.12
N VAL A 289 3.38 -16.85 24.10
CA VAL A 289 2.88 -16.38 22.80
C VAL A 289 1.57 -15.63 22.95
N LEU A 290 0.62 -16.14 23.72
CA LEU A 290 -0.67 -15.47 23.95
C LEU A 290 -0.53 -14.13 24.65
N LYS A 291 0.45 -13.99 25.55
CA LYS A 291 0.73 -12.71 26.22
C LYS A 291 1.23 -11.66 25.23
N VAL A 292 2.06 -12.05 24.26
CA VAL A 292 2.52 -11.15 23.17
C VAL A 292 1.38 -10.86 22.19
N LEU A 293 0.62 -11.88 21.78
CA LEU A 293 -0.55 -11.69 20.89
C LEU A 293 -1.62 -10.79 21.51
N PHE A 294 -1.76 -10.79 22.84
CA PHE A 294 -2.64 -9.84 23.52
C PHE A 294 -2.17 -8.38 23.33
N LEU A 295 -0.86 -8.12 23.37
CA LEU A 295 -0.30 -6.81 23.02
C LEU A 295 -0.47 -6.45 21.53
N TYR A 296 -0.74 -7.42 20.66
CA TYR A 296 -0.95 -7.14 19.25
C TYR A 296 -2.33 -6.55 18.93
N ILE A 297 -3.32 -6.71 19.82
CA ILE A 297 -4.71 -6.26 19.59
C ILE A 297 -4.80 -4.78 19.15
N PRO A 298 -4.04 -3.82 19.75
CA PRO A 298 -4.09 -2.41 19.35
C PRO A 298 -3.27 -2.09 18.08
N LEU A 299 -2.32 -2.95 17.69
CA LEU A 299 -1.36 -2.68 16.60
C LEU A 299 -1.98 -2.47 15.20
N PRO A 300 -3.10 -3.12 14.81
CA PRO A 300 -3.74 -2.88 13.51
C PRO A 300 -3.97 -1.41 13.16
N MET A 301 -4.26 -0.57 14.16
CA MET A 301 -4.52 0.85 13.94
C MET A 301 -3.31 1.62 13.42
N PHE A 302 -2.08 1.20 13.76
CA PHE A 302 -0.89 1.78 13.15
C PHE A 302 -0.88 1.50 11.64
N TRP A 303 -1.16 0.26 11.24
CA TRP A 303 -1.18 -0.17 9.85
C TRP A 303 -2.33 0.48 9.05
N THR A 304 -3.47 0.71 9.69
CA THR A 304 -4.59 1.51 9.14
C THR A 304 -4.14 2.89 8.66
N LEU A 305 -3.19 3.53 9.37
CA LEU A 305 -2.65 4.83 8.97
C LEU A 305 -1.48 4.67 7.99
N PHE A 306 -0.54 3.78 8.31
CA PHE A 306 0.69 3.60 7.53
C PHE A 306 0.44 3.26 6.06
N ASP A 307 -0.51 2.35 5.77
CA ASP A 307 -0.73 1.88 4.41
C ASP A 307 -1.50 2.89 3.52
N GLN A 308 -2.07 3.96 4.08
CA GLN A 308 -2.75 5.01 3.30
C GLN A 308 -1.79 5.87 2.47
N LYS A 309 -0.48 5.81 2.74
CA LYS A 309 0.52 6.50 1.93
C LYS A 309 0.56 6.01 0.47
N GLY A 310 0.07 4.78 0.22
CA GLY A 310 -0.04 4.21 -1.13
C GLY A 310 -1.38 4.46 -1.81
N SER A 311 -2.40 4.93 -1.07
CA SER A 311 -3.76 5.19 -1.55
C SER A 311 -4.12 6.67 -1.40
N ARG A 312 -4.70 7.06 -0.26
CA ARG A 312 -5.20 8.42 0.01
C ARG A 312 -4.15 9.52 -0.18
N TRP A 313 -2.89 9.30 0.21
CA TRP A 313 -1.84 10.31 0.02
C TRP A 313 -1.41 10.45 -1.43
N THR A 314 -1.38 9.34 -2.18
CA THR A 314 -1.17 9.37 -3.64
C THR A 314 -2.30 10.14 -4.31
N LEU A 315 -3.55 9.91 -3.90
CA LEU A 315 -4.72 10.64 -4.40
C LEU A 315 -4.68 12.13 -4.03
N GLN A 316 -4.26 12.47 -2.81
CA GLN A 316 -4.01 13.86 -2.40
C GLN A 316 -2.92 14.52 -3.27
N ALA A 317 -1.85 13.80 -3.59
CA ALA A 317 -0.77 14.28 -4.46
C ALA A 317 -1.25 14.55 -5.90
N THR A 318 -2.32 13.89 -6.38
CA THR A 318 -2.89 14.18 -7.72
C THR A 318 -3.48 15.58 -7.84
N THR A 319 -3.78 16.24 -6.72
CA THR A 319 -4.34 17.60 -6.67
C THR A 319 -3.30 18.65 -6.24
N MET A 320 -2.01 18.34 -6.33
CA MET A 320 -0.91 19.21 -5.91
C MET A 320 0.04 19.48 -7.08
N ASP A 321 0.81 20.57 -7.00
CA ASP A 321 1.84 20.87 -8.00
C ASP A 321 3.09 20.01 -7.77
N GLY A 322 3.49 19.28 -8.82
CA GLY A 322 4.65 18.40 -8.84
C GLY A 322 5.93 19.01 -9.37
N ASN A 323 5.96 20.31 -9.62
CA ASN A 323 7.11 20.97 -10.22
C ASN A 323 8.21 21.32 -9.19
N PHE A 324 9.21 20.46 -9.03
CA PHE A 324 10.39 20.71 -8.19
C PHE A 324 11.49 21.50 -8.94
N GLY A 325 11.13 22.30 -9.94
CA GLY A 325 12.06 23.08 -10.77
C GLY A 325 12.60 22.30 -11.94
N GLN A 326 13.68 21.53 -11.75
CA GLN A 326 14.33 20.77 -12.83
C GLN A 326 13.66 19.42 -13.11
N LEU A 327 12.91 18.89 -12.14
CA LEU A 327 12.23 17.60 -12.23
C LEU A 327 10.75 17.78 -11.88
N VAL A 328 9.88 17.20 -12.70
CA VAL A 328 8.45 17.09 -12.39
C VAL A 328 8.21 15.72 -11.76
N ILE A 329 7.94 15.72 -10.46
CA ILE A 329 7.64 14.50 -9.71
C ILE A 329 6.18 14.10 -9.97
N GLN A 330 5.95 12.81 -10.20
CA GLN A 330 4.60 12.25 -10.34
C GLN A 330 4.00 11.95 -8.95
N PRO A 331 2.66 11.99 -8.79
CA PRO A 331 2.01 11.76 -7.49
C PRO A 331 2.41 10.44 -6.80
N ASP A 332 2.49 9.36 -7.58
CA ASP A 332 2.87 8.02 -7.14
C ASP A 332 4.37 7.89 -6.77
N GLN A 333 5.24 8.78 -7.26
CA GLN A 333 6.66 8.81 -6.90
C GLN A 333 6.90 9.34 -5.48
N MET A 334 5.93 10.02 -4.85
CA MET A 334 6.05 10.47 -3.46
C MET A 334 6.27 9.30 -2.48
N GLN A 335 5.86 8.08 -2.86
CA GLN A 335 6.12 6.87 -2.08
C GLN A 335 7.62 6.55 -1.94
N THR A 336 8.47 7.04 -2.85
CA THR A 336 9.93 6.87 -2.84
C THR A 336 10.57 7.45 -1.58
N PHE A 337 9.98 8.48 -0.97
CA PHE A 337 10.50 9.06 0.26
C PHE A 337 10.55 8.04 1.40
N ASN A 338 9.62 7.09 1.47
CA ASN A 338 9.59 6.09 2.54
C ASN A 338 10.86 5.21 2.59
N PRO A 339 11.25 4.48 1.53
CA PRO A 339 12.48 3.67 1.56
C PRO A 339 13.76 4.52 1.74
N ILE A 340 13.82 5.75 1.19
CA ILE A 340 14.96 6.66 1.43
C ILE A 340 15.06 7.02 2.91
N LEU A 341 13.93 7.37 3.52
CA LEU A 341 13.86 7.73 4.93
C LEU A 341 14.12 6.52 5.83
N ILE A 342 13.68 5.31 5.49
CA ILE A 342 14.03 4.10 6.26
C ILE A 342 15.55 3.88 6.26
N LEU A 343 16.17 3.88 5.07
CA LEU A 343 17.60 3.64 4.92
C LEU A 343 18.48 4.67 5.63
N THR A 344 17.97 5.89 5.83
CA THR A 344 18.67 6.97 6.53
C THR A 344 18.34 7.02 8.02
N LEU A 345 17.06 6.92 8.40
CA LEU A 345 16.59 7.03 9.79
C LEU A 345 16.96 5.81 10.62
N VAL A 346 16.96 4.58 10.09
CA VAL A 346 17.31 3.39 10.88
C VAL A 346 18.73 3.50 11.47
N PRO A 347 19.80 3.79 10.68
CA PRO A 347 21.14 4.01 11.23
C PRO A 347 21.22 5.18 12.23
N ILE A 348 20.50 6.28 11.97
CA ILE A 348 20.47 7.46 12.85
C ILE A 348 19.83 7.13 14.20
N MET A 349 18.72 6.40 14.18
CA MET A 349 18.01 6.03 15.41
C MET A 349 18.87 5.11 16.29
N GLU A 350 19.49 4.09 15.70
CA GLU A 350 20.35 3.13 16.43
C GLU A 350 21.68 3.73 16.89
N SER A 351 22.34 4.53 16.04
CA SER A 351 23.71 4.99 16.32
C SER A 351 23.77 6.31 17.07
N VAL A 352 22.73 7.13 16.96
CA VAL A 352 22.72 8.50 17.51
C VAL A 352 21.59 8.67 18.52
N VAL A 353 20.34 8.47 18.12
CA VAL A 353 19.18 8.84 18.95
C VAL A 353 19.05 7.97 20.19
N TYR A 354 19.04 6.64 20.06
CA TYR A 354 18.90 5.73 21.21
C TYR A 354 20.07 5.83 22.21
N PRO A 355 21.34 5.91 21.76
CA PRO A 355 22.46 6.14 22.67
C PRO A 355 22.39 7.48 23.41
N LEU A 356 21.95 8.56 22.75
CA LEU A 356 21.77 9.87 23.40
C LEU A 356 20.66 9.84 24.45
N ILE A 357 19.50 9.23 24.15
CA ILE A 357 18.42 9.06 25.12
C ILE A 357 18.90 8.26 26.34
N LYS A 358 19.70 7.21 26.11
CA LYS A 358 20.31 6.42 27.18
C LYS A 358 21.29 7.25 28.02
N LYS A 359 22.07 8.15 27.40
CA LYS A 359 22.95 9.10 28.11
C LYS A 359 22.17 10.10 28.96
N CYS A 360 20.96 10.47 28.55
CA CYS A 360 20.06 11.31 29.35
C CYS A 360 19.38 10.57 30.52
N GLY A 361 19.72 9.30 30.77
CA GLY A 361 19.18 8.51 31.89
C GLY A 361 17.79 7.92 31.66
N PHE A 362 17.22 8.06 30.46
CA PHE A 362 15.90 7.52 30.14
C PHE A 362 16.00 6.09 29.60
N ASN A 363 15.40 5.13 30.31
CA ASN A 363 15.27 3.77 29.79
C ASN A 363 14.15 3.70 28.74
N PHE A 364 14.55 3.71 27.48
CA PHE A 364 13.66 3.69 26.33
C PHE A 364 13.42 2.26 25.83
N THR A 365 12.55 1.55 26.55
CA THR A 365 12.18 0.16 26.28
C THR A 365 11.49 0.00 24.93
N PRO A 366 11.50 -1.21 24.31
CA PRO A 366 10.86 -1.45 23.02
C PRO A 366 9.39 -1.02 22.97
N LEU A 367 8.61 -1.29 24.02
CA LEU A 367 7.20 -0.91 24.07
C LEU A 367 7.00 0.61 24.12
N LYS A 368 7.87 1.35 24.84
CA LYS A 368 7.85 2.82 24.83
C LYS A 368 8.18 3.39 23.45
N ARG A 369 9.14 2.79 22.73
CA ARG A 369 9.48 3.17 21.35
C ARG A 369 8.27 2.97 20.43
N MET A 370 7.58 1.83 20.54
CA MET A 370 6.36 1.56 19.77
C MET A 370 5.25 2.59 20.07
N THR A 371 5.06 2.99 21.33
CA THR A 371 4.14 4.07 21.71
C THR A 371 4.50 5.39 21.03
N VAL A 372 5.76 5.79 21.07
CA VAL A 372 6.23 7.02 20.38
C VAL A 372 6.00 6.89 18.88
N GLY A 373 6.23 5.72 18.28
CA GLY A 373 5.96 5.47 16.87
C GLY A 373 4.49 5.66 16.49
N MET A 374 3.56 5.18 17.32
CA MET A 374 2.12 5.42 17.13
C MET A 374 1.76 6.91 17.25
N PHE A 375 2.38 7.63 18.19
CA PHE A 375 2.16 9.07 18.33
C PHE A 375 2.67 9.85 17.10
N LEU A 376 3.85 9.52 16.58
CA LEU A 376 4.40 10.14 15.37
C LEU A 376 3.52 9.88 14.14
N ALA A 377 2.98 8.66 14.01
CA ALA A 377 2.04 8.32 12.94
C ALA A 377 0.73 9.13 13.04
N ALA A 378 0.22 9.37 14.26
CA ALA A 378 -0.94 10.24 14.45
C ALA A 378 -0.64 11.69 14.04
N LEU A 379 0.53 12.21 14.41
CA LEU A 379 0.97 13.55 14.02
C LEU A 379 1.14 13.67 12.49
N ALA A 380 1.63 12.62 11.81
CA ALA A 380 1.71 12.58 10.36
C ALA A 380 0.33 12.79 9.70
N PHE A 381 -0.73 12.21 10.28
CA PHE A 381 -2.10 12.38 9.79
C PHE A 381 -2.69 13.75 10.13
N VAL A 382 -2.28 14.37 11.24
CA VAL A 382 -2.59 15.79 11.50
C VAL A 382 -1.97 16.67 10.42
N CYS A 383 -0.70 16.44 10.06
CA CYS A 383 -0.05 17.13 8.95
C CYS A 383 -0.80 16.91 7.62
N ALA A 384 -1.19 15.67 7.30
CA ALA A 384 -1.95 15.34 6.09
C ALA A 384 -3.32 16.04 6.04
N GLY A 385 -4.01 16.15 7.18
CA GLY A 385 -5.25 16.92 7.32
C GLY A 385 -5.04 18.41 7.08
N VAL A 386 -3.97 18.99 7.63
CA VAL A 386 -3.62 20.41 7.41
C VAL A 386 -3.26 20.68 5.95
N VAL A 387 -2.50 19.79 5.30
CA VAL A 387 -2.20 19.88 3.86
C VAL A 387 -3.49 19.82 3.06
N GLN A 388 -4.40 18.90 3.39
CA GLN A 388 -5.70 18.80 2.72
C GLN A 388 -6.55 20.08 2.87
N LEU A 389 -6.54 20.71 4.05
CA LEU A 389 -7.23 21.99 4.26
C LEU A 389 -6.68 23.11 3.36
N GLN A 390 -5.38 23.11 3.05
CA GLN A 390 -4.81 24.09 2.12
C GLN A 390 -5.18 23.77 0.67
N ILE A 391 -5.20 22.49 0.30
CA ILE A 391 -5.64 22.05 -1.04
C ILE A 391 -7.10 22.46 -1.25
N ASP A 392 -7.98 22.18 -0.28
CA ASP A 392 -9.42 22.43 -0.39
C ASP A 392 -9.76 23.93 -0.55
N LYS A 393 -8.89 24.85 -0.08
CA LYS A 393 -9.04 26.29 -0.34
C LYS A 393 -8.78 26.69 -1.79
N THR A 394 -7.99 25.89 -2.50
CA THR A 394 -7.54 26.17 -3.88
C THR A 394 -8.35 25.41 -4.92
N LEU A 395 -9.00 24.31 -4.53
CA LEU A 395 -9.80 23.50 -5.42
C LEU A 395 -11.12 24.20 -5.81
N PRO A 396 -11.53 24.12 -7.09
CA PRO A 396 -12.82 24.65 -7.53
C PRO A 396 -13.98 23.88 -6.90
N ILE A 397 -14.99 24.61 -6.40
CA ILE A 397 -16.25 24.02 -5.93
C ILE A 397 -17.14 23.77 -7.13
N PHE A 398 -17.28 22.51 -7.52
CA PHE A 398 -18.18 22.08 -8.60
C PHE A 398 -19.64 22.05 -8.11
N PRO A 399 -20.62 22.29 -9.01
CA PRO A 399 -22.03 22.24 -8.63
C PRO A 399 -22.43 20.80 -8.29
N SER A 400 -23.33 20.65 -7.32
CA SER A 400 -23.95 19.36 -7.01
C SER A 400 -24.81 18.86 -8.18
N THR A 401 -25.23 17.59 -8.16
CA THR A 401 -26.15 17.03 -9.18
C THR A 401 -27.50 17.75 -9.25
N SER A 402 -27.85 18.55 -8.25
CA SER A 402 -29.05 19.40 -8.20
C SER A 402 -28.82 20.84 -8.64
N GLU A 403 -27.58 21.28 -8.81
CA GLU A 403 -27.20 22.67 -9.08
C GLU A 403 -26.50 22.80 -10.43
N SER A 404 -26.41 24.01 -10.94
CA SER A 404 -25.65 24.37 -12.15
C SER A 404 -24.84 25.63 -11.88
N GLN A 405 -23.74 25.81 -12.62
CA GLN A 405 -22.87 26.99 -12.47
C GLN A 405 -22.69 27.67 -13.82
N LEU A 406 -22.87 29.00 -13.84
CA LEU A 406 -22.81 29.84 -15.03
C LEU A 406 -21.71 30.90 -14.88
N LYS A 407 -20.85 31.00 -15.89
CA LYS A 407 -19.89 32.10 -16.06
C LYS A 407 -20.28 32.93 -17.27
N LEU A 408 -20.12 34.24 -17.20
CA LEU A 408 -20.50 35.14 -18.30
C LEU A 408 -19.24 35.68 -18.97
N LEU A 409 -19.20 35.71 -20.31
CA LEU A 409 -18.13 36.33 -21.09
C LEU A 409 -18.74 37.38 -22.04
N ASN A 410 -18.30 38.63 -21.92
CA ASN A 410 -18.68 39.70 -22.82
C ASN A 410 -17.76 39.68 -24.06
N MET A 411 -18.30 39.32 -25.23
CA MET A 411 -17.56 39.35 -26.50
C MET A 411 -17.57 40.73 -27.17
N GLY A 412 -18.35 41.67 -26.64
CA GLY A 412 -18.49 43.02 -27.14
C GLY A 412 -17.33 43.95 -26.79
N ASN A 413 -17.31 45.08 -27.49
CA ASN A 413 -16.29 46.13 -27.33
C ASN A 413 -16.69 47.21 -26.32
N ASN A 414 -17.90 47.12 -25.76
CA ASN A 414 -18.42 48.04 -24.74
C ASN A 414 -18.64 47.30 -23.42
N GLN A 415 -18.60 48.04 -22.31
CA GLN A 415 -19.00 47.53 -21.01
C GLN A 415 -20.49 47.16 -21.02
N LEU A 416 -20.79 45.98 -20.48
CA LEU A 416 -22.12 45.41 -20.47
C LEU A 416 -22.66 45.34 -19.04
N GLU A 417 -23.88 45.83 -18.85
CA GLU A 417 -24.62 45.66 -17.60
C GLU A 417 -25.57 44.48 -17.77
N VAL A 418 -25.34 43.44 -16.98
CA VAL A 418 -26.09 42.18 -17.05
C VAL A 418 -26.89 42.02 -15.76
N HIS A 419 -28.22 41.98 -15.89
CA HIS A 419 -29.11 41.71 -14.78
C HIS A 419 -29.42 40.22 -14.71
N LEU A 420 -29.05 39.61 -13.59
CA LEU A 420 -29.28 38.22 -13.24
C LEU A 420 -30.55 38.09 -12.37
N PRO A 421 -31.10 36.87 -12.20
CA PRO A 421 -32.22 36.64 -11.29
C PRO A 421 -31.94 37.16 -9.88
N ASN A 422 -32.99 37.54 -9.15
CA ASN A 422 -32.93 38.16 -7.81
C ASN A 422 -32.34 39.58 -7.76
N ASN A 423 -32.48 40.37 -8.84
CA ASN A 423 -32.00 41.76 -8.96
C ASN A 423 -30.48 41.94 -8.76
N PHE A 424 -29.70 40.89 -9.00
CA PHE A 424 -28.25 40.99 -8.97
C PHE A 424 -27.73 41.54 -10.29
N THR A 425 -26.92 42.58 -10.26
CA THR A 425 -26.40 43.23 -11.48
C THR A 425 -24.89 43.05 -11.54
N VAL A 426 -24.39 42.61 -12.70
CA VAL A 426 -22.98 42.36 -12.97
C VAL A 426 -22.52 43.29 -14.07
N HIS A 427 -21.43 44.01 -13.82
CA HIS A 427 -20.76 44.81 -14.83
C HIS A 427 -19.65 43.99 -15.47
N LEU A 428 -19.76 43.73 -16.77
CA LEU A 428 -18.77 42.99 -17.55
C LEU A 428 -17.99 43.95 -18.46
N PRO A 429 -16.69 44.16 -18.22
CA PRO A 429 -15.85 44.94 -19.13
C PRO A 429 -15.78 44.31 -20.53
N PRO A 430 -15.39 45.08 -21.56
CA PRO A 430 -15.26 44.56 -22.91
C PRO A 430 -14.22 43.44 -22.99
N ALA A 431 -14.51 42.41 -23.77
CA ALA A 431 -13.71 41.21 -23.94
C ALA A 431 -13.41 40.41 -22.66
N GLN A 432 -14.04 40.70 -21.51
CA GLN A 432 -13.75 40.06 -20.23
C GLN A 432 -14.89 39.17 -19.71
N ALA A 433 -14.53 38.19 -18.88
CA ALA A 433 -15.47 37.32 -18.18
C ALA A 433 -15.74 37.77 -16.74
N SER A 434 -16.84 37.29 -16.17
CA SER A 434 -17.09 37.40 -14.73
C SER A 434 -15.97 36.73 -13.93
N GLU A 435 -15.59 37.28 -12.77
CA GLU A 435 -14.54 36.67 -11.94
C GLU A 435 -14.98 35.31 -11.37
N GLU A 436 -16.22 35.24 -10.88
CA GLU A 436 -16.80 34.07 -10.25
C GLU A 436 -17.84 33.36 -11.13
N TYR A 437 -18.15 32.12 -10.75
CA TYR A 437 -19.27 31.36 -11.30
C TYR A 437 -20.53 31.60 -10.44
N PHE A 438 -21.64 31.92 -11.09
CA PHE A 438 -22.94 32.06 -10.44
C PHE A 438 -23.61 30.69 -10.34
N THR A 439 -24.10 30.32 -9.15
CA THR A 439 -24.71 29.00 -8.90
C THR A 439 -26.23 29.10 -8.87
N TYR A 440 -26.91 28.24 -9.63
CA TYR A 440 -28.37 28.21 -9.75
C TYR A 440 -28.92 26.80 -9.52
N LYS A 441 -30.13 26.71 -8.96
CA LYS A 441 -30.85 25.42 -8.76
C LYS A 441 -31.86 25.17 -9.86
N GLU A 442 -32.35 26.25 -10.46
CA GLU A 442 -33.23 26.27 -11.61
C GLU A 442 -32.52 25.73 -12.85
N GLN A 443 -33.30 25.14 -13.77
CA GLN A 443 -32.80 24.66 -15.06
C GLN A 443 -32.85 25.74 -16.14
N GLU A 444 -33.41 26.90 -15.83
CA GLU A 444 -33.53 28.02 -16.74
C GLU A 444 -33.25 29.30 -15.96
N VAL A 445 -32.44 30.18 -16.53
CA VAL A 445 -32.06 31.45 -15.94
C VAL A 445 -32.32 32.57 -16.95
N SER A 446 -33.20 33.50 -16.59
CA SER A 446 -33.46 34.69 -17.38
C SER A 446 -32.39 35.74 -17.11
N ILE A 447 -31.73 36.19 -18.18
CA ILE A 447 -30.66 37.17 -18.15
C ILE A 447 -31.11 38.34 -19.01
N SER A 448 -31.08 39.56 -18.45
CA SER A 448 -31.44 40.77 -19.19
C SER A 448 -30.28 41.73 -19.35
N ILE A 449 -30.14 42.28 -20.56
CA ILE A 449 -28.98 43.06 -20.98
C ILE A 449 -29.43 44.28 -21.79
N GLY A 450 -28.75 45.41 -21.59
CA GLY A 450 -28.87 46.62 -22.41
C GLY A 450 -30.01 47.55 -21.99
N ASN A 451 -30.15 48.66 -22.73
CA ASN A 451 -31.20 49.65 -22.55
C ASN A 451 -31.75 50.07 -23.93
N PRO A 452 -32.95 49.61 -24.35
CA PRO A 452 -33.94 48.83 -23.59
C PRO A 452 -33.47 47.39 -23.29
N PRO A 453 -33.90 46.79 -22.16
CA PRO A 453 -33.45 45.48 -21.74
C PRO A 453 -33.99 44.38 -22.66
N VAL A 454 -33.07 43.58 -23.21
CA VAL A 454 -33.41 42.33 -23.90
C VAL A 454 -33.18 41.20 -22.92
N THR A 455 -34.23 40.40 -22.68
CA THR A 455 -34.20 39.27 -21.75
C THR A 455 -34.18 37.97 -22.53
N GLU A 456 -33.14 37.17 -22.30
CA GLU A 456 -32.99 35.82 -22.86
C GLU A 456 -33.07 34.78 -21.74
N THR A 457 -33.71 33.65 -22.00
CA THR A 457 -33.80 32.53 -21.03
C THR A 457 -32.82 31.45 -21.42
N ILE A 458 -31.84 31.22 -20.56
CA ILE A 458 -30.72 30.31 -20.82
C ILE A 458 -30.97 28.95 -20.13
N PRO A 459 -30.99 27.83 -20.87
CA PRO A 459 -31.17 26.51 -20.29
C PRO A 459 -29.87 26.00 -19.66
N LEU A 460 -29.88 25.77 -18.35
CA LEU A 460 -28.75 25.25 -17.58
C LEU A 460 -28.84 23.74 -17.38
N VAL A 461 -27.69 23.08 -17.49
CA VAL A 461 -27.54 21.64 -17.28
C VAL A 461 -27.03 21.39 -15.86
N LYS A 462 -27.83 20.66 -15.06
CA LYS A 462 -27.48 20.29 -13.69
C LYS A 462 -26.18 19.46 -13.64
N GLY A 463 -25.38 19.67 -12.59
CA GLY A 463 -24.08 19.06 -12.39
C GLY A 463 -22.99 19.55 -13.34
N LYS A 464 -23.22 20.61 -14.14
CA LYS A 464 -22.23 21.18 -15.07
C LYS A 464 -21.91 22.64 -14.77
N ARG A 465 -20.66 22.98 -15.05
CA ARG A 465 -20.22 24.37 -15.27
C ARG A 465 -20.40 24.72 -16.74
N GLN A 466 -20.96 25.89 -16.97
CA GLN A 466 -21.20 26.41 -18.29
C GLN A 466 -20.74 27.85 -18.39
N THR A 467 -20.19 28.21 -19.55
CA THR A 467 -19.78 29.58 -19.84
C THR A 467 -20.67 30.09 -20.96
N LEU A 468 -21.36 31.19 -20.70
CA LEU A 468 -22.23 31.89 -21.63
C LEU A 468 -21.43 32.95 -22.36
N LEU A 469 -21.39 32.81 -23.68
CA LEU A 469 -20.78 33.79 -24.57
C LEU A 469 -21.84 34.79 -24.97
N ILE A 470 -21.70 36.04 -24.53
CA ILE A 470 -22.64 37.12 -24.84
C ILE A 470 -22.11 37.87 -26.07
N PRO A 471 -22.83 37.83 -27.20
CA PRO A 471 -22.35 38.39 -28.46
C PRO A 471 -22.27 39.92 -28.43
N PRO A 472 -21.47 40.52 -29.34
CA PRO A 472 -21.36 41.98 -29.50
C PRO A 472 -22.69 42.63 -29.92
N THR A 473 -23.52 41.90 -30.66
CA THR A 473 -24.87 42.35 -31.07
C THR A 473 -25.93 41.55 -30.31
N ILE A 474 -26.86 42.23 -29.64
CA ILE A 474 -27.89 41.61 -28.78
C ILE A 474 -28.82 40.62 -29.54
N ARG A 475 -28.85 40.65 -30.88
CA ARG A 475 -29.68 39.80 -31.76
C ARG A 475 -28.99 38.53 -32.26
N GLU A 476 -27.72 38.32 -31.94
CA GLU A 476 -26.98 37.10 -32.30
C GLU A 476 -27.23 35.98 -31.27
N GLU A 477 -27.01 34.72 -31.65
CA GLU A 477 -27.29 33.56 -30.81
C GLU A 477 -26.29 33.49 -29.63
N TRP A 478 -26.82 33.25 -28.42
CA TRP A 478 -26.00 33.15 -27.21
C TRP A 478 -25.47 31.73 -27.07
N ILE A 479 -24.15 31.56 -27.03
CA ILE A 479 -23.55 30.22 -27.03
C ILE A 479 -23.26 29.78 -25.60
N LEU A 480 -23.80 28.60 -25.26
CA LEU A 480 -23.59 27.97 -23.96
C LEU A 480 -22.67 26.76 -24.09
N CYS A 481 -21.49 26.85 -23.52
CA CYS A 481 -20.50 25.77 -23.61
C CYS A 481 -20.45 24.95 -22.32
N SER A 482 -20.30 23.61 -22.41
CA SER A 482 -20.32 22.72 -21.23
C SER A 482 -19.17 21.71 -21.21
N LYS A 483 -18.54 21.50 -20.01
CA LYS A 483 -17.49 20.51 -19.60
C LYS A 483 -16.13 20.61 -20.32
N HIS A 484 -14.95 20.20 -19.83
CA HIS A 484 -14.30 19.81 -18.55
C HIS A 484 -12.79 20.19 -18.70
N LEU A 485 -12.04 20.39 -17.60
CA LEU A 485 -10.54 20.41 -17.44
C LEU A 485 -9.58 20.54 -18.65
N TYR A 486 -9.86 21.42 -19.62
CA TYR A 486 -9.16 21.48 -20.91
C TYR A 486 -9.09 22.92 -21.43
N CYS A 487 -8.25 23.14 -22.45
CA CYS A 487 -8.11 24.44 -23.11
C CYS A 487 -9.05 24.52 -24.31
N ARG A 488 -9.61 25.70 -24.59
CA ARG A 488 -10.37 25.99 -25.81
C ARG A 488 -10.14 27.42 -26.29
N PHE A 489 -10.46 27.67 -27.56
CA PHE A 489 -10.44 29.00 -28.17
C PHE A 489 -11.85 29.45 -28.54
N VAL A 490 -12.13 30.74 -28.38
CA VAL A 490 -13.36 31.39 -28.82
C VAL A 490 -13.00 32.47 -29.82
N ASN A 491 -13.57 32.40 -31.01
CA ASN A 491 -13.30 33.32 -32.11
C ASN A 491 -14.32 34.47 -32.09
N GLY A 492 -13.91 35.67 -31.68
CA GLY A 492 -14.70 36.90 -31.76
C GLY A 492 -14.47 37.70 -33.04
N LEU A 493 -13.66 37.22 -33.97
CA LEU A 493 -13.42 37.87 -35.27
C LEU A 493 -14.60 37.63 -36.22
N ALA A 494 -14.74 38.51 -37.21
CA ALA A 494 -15.69 38.33 -38.32
C ALA A 494 -15.19 37.33 -39.39
N THR A 495 -13.99 36.78 -39.23
CA THR A 495 -13.34 35.85 -40.17
C THR A 495 -12.95 34.56 -39.47
N ASP A 496 -12.78 33.50 -40.27
CA ASP A 496 -12.31 32.21 -39.79
C ASP A 496 -10.93 32.32 -39.13
N LEU A 497 -10.78 31.64 -37.99
CA LEU A 497 -9.55 31.58 -37.24
C LEU A 497 -9.05 30.14 -37.16
N ASN A 498 -7.87 29.86 -37.72
CA ASN A 498 -7.21 28.58 -37.59
C ASN A 498 -6.22 28.62 -36.41
N VAL A 499 -6.41 27.72 -35.45
CA VAL A 499 -5.57 27.64 -34.25
C VAL A 499 -4.87 26.29 -34.17
N SER A 500 -3.55 26.33 -34.02
CA SER A 500 -2.75 25.12 -33.86
C SER A 500 -1.58 25.34 -32.90
N THR A 501 -1.10 24.26 -32.28
CA THR A 501 0.15 24.22 -31.52
C THR A 501 0.94 22.97 -31.93
N ALA A 502 2.20 22.87 -31.50
CA ALA A 502 3.05 21.72 -31.82
C ALA A 502 2.47 20.36 -31.35
N ALA A 503 1.62 20.38 -30.31
CA ALA A 503 1.02 19.19 -29.73
C ALA A 503 -0.40 18.88 -30.23
N VAL A 504 -1.19 19.89 -30.60
CA VAL A 504 -2.63 19.78 -30.86
C VAL A 504 -3.04 20.75 -31.97
N ASN A 505 -3.90 20.29 -32.89
CA ASN A 505 -4.55 21.15 -33.87
C ASN A 505 -6.01 21.37 -33.46
N PHE A 506 -6.41 22.63 -33.21
CA PHE A 506 -7.79 22.98 -32.85
C PHE A 506 -8.68 23.16 -34.09
N GLY A 507 -8.07 23.24 -35.28
CA GLY A 507 -8.78 23.39 -36.55
C GLY A 507 -9.23 24.83 -36.82
N ILE A 508 -10.14 24.95 -37.78
CA ILE A 508 -10.77 26.21 -38.17
C ILE A 508 -11.95 26.47 -37.24
N ILE A 509 -11.96 27.66 -36.63
CA ILE A 509 -13.02 28.14 -35.74
C ILE A 509 -13.78 29.23 -36.51
N GLU A 510 -15.07 28.99 -36.75
CA GLU A 510 -15.95 29.91 -37.46
C GLU A 510 -16.18 31.22 -36.66
N PRO A 511 -16.58 32.32 -37.31
CA PRO A 511 -16.87 33.59 -36.64
C PRO A 511 -17.88 33.43 -35.51
N LEU A 512 -17.61 34.05 -34.37
CA LEU A 512 -18.46 34.03 -33.17
C LEU A 512 -18.67 32.63 -32.55
N THR A 513 -17.87 31.62 -32.91
CA THR A 513 -17.98 30.25 -32.37
C THR A 513 -16.81 29.87 -31.46
N SER A 514 -16.86 28.66 -30.89
CA SER A 514 -15.80 28.10 -30.04
C SER A 514 -15.26 26.78 -30.57
N SER A 515 -13.96 26.53 -30.37
CA SER A 515 -13.35 25.23 -30.64
C SER A 515 -13.82 24.15 -29.67
N ASN A 516 -13.61 22.89 -30.05
CA ASN A 516 -13.63 21.79 -29.10
C ASN A 516 -12.54 21.96 -28.04
N TYR A 517 -12.79 21.38 -26.86
CA TYR A 517 -11.82 21.31 -25.78
C TYR A 517 -10.69 20.35 -26.11
N SER A 518 -9.46 20.74 -25.80
CA SER A 518 -8.28 19.90 -25.97
C SER A 518 -7.41 19.85 -24.72
N LEU A 519 -6.87 18.66 -24.43
CA LEU A 519 -5.94 18.46 -23.33
C LEU A 519 -4.54 18.90 -23.72
N LEU A 520 -3.96 19.80 -22.91
CA LEU A 520 -2.59 20.24 -23.04
C LEU A 520 -1.82 19.91 -21.76
N LYS A 521 -0.54 19.57 -21.91
CA LYS A 521 0.36 19.39 -20.76
C LYS A 521 0.58 20.73 -20.05
N ASN A 522 0.89 20.71 -18.76
CA ASN A 522 1.35 21.91 -18.06
C ASN A 522 2.67 22.43 -18.67
N GLY A 523 2.94 23.72 -18.52
CA GLY A 523 4.13 24.38 -19.07
C GLY A 523 3.80 25.44 -20.12
N LYS A 524 4.85 25.90 -20.82
CA LYS A 524 4.75 26.98 -21.81
C LYS A 524 4.37 26.38 -23.17
N HIS A 525 3.27 26.86 -23.76
CA HIS A 525 2.80 26.45 -25.08
C HIS A 525 2.65 27.65 -25.98
N THR A 526 3.20 27.56 -27.19
CA THR A 526 3.06 28.57 -28.23
C THR A 526 2.01 28.09 -29.24
N PHE A 527 1.02 28.93 -29.47
CA PHE A 527 -0.07 28.73 -30.41
C PHE A 527 0.15 29.61 -31.63
N SER A 528 -0.11 29.04 -32.80
CA SER A 528 -0.16 29.72 -34.08
C SER A 528 -1.62 30.06 -34.39
N LEU A 529 -1.93 31.36 -34.37
CA LEU A 529 -3.22 31.93 -34.74
C LEU A 529 -3.13 32.43 -36.18
N LYS A 530 -3.92 31.88 -37.10
CA LYS A 530 -3.91 32.23 -38.52
C LYS A 530 -5.29 32.63 -39.02
N SER A 531 -5.36 33.73 -39.77
CA SER A 531 -6.54 34.11 -40.55
C SER A 531 -6.09 34.60 -41.92
N GLY A 532 -6.40 33.85 -42.98
CA GLY A 532 -5.85 34.10 -44.32
C GLY A 532 -4.32 34.06 -44.35
N SER A 533 -3.69 35.18 -44.75
CA SER A 533 -2.22 35.34 -44.78
C SER A 533 -1.62 35.91 -43.48
N GLN A 534 -2.47 36.29 -42.52
CA GLN A 534 -2.04 36.88 -41.27
C GLN A 534 -1.72 35.79 -40.22
N LEU A 535 -0.64 35.99 -39.47
CA LEU A 535 -0.13 35.05 -38.49
C LEU A 535 0.23 35.78 -37.18
N CYS A 536 -0.14 35.18 -36.06
CA CYS A 536 0.25 35.59 -34.72
C CYS A 536 0.74 34.38 -33.93
N GLU A 537 1.84 34.53 -33.20
CA GLU A 537 2.31 33.54 -32.23
C GLU A 537 1.95 34.00 -30.81
N TYR A 538 1.08 33.25 -30.15
CA TYR A 538 0.60 33.54 -28.82
C TYR A 538 1.13 32.51 -27.84
N THR A 539 1.76 32.94 -26.74
CA THR A 539 2.38 32.00 -25.79
C THR A 539 1.84 32.15 -24.38
N ILE A 540 1.24 31.08 -23.86
CA ILE A 540 0.69 31.01 -22.49
C ILE A 540 1.41 29.92 -21.69
N LYS A 541 1.49 30.10 -20.36
CA LYS A 541 2.00 29.09 -19.44
C LYS A 541 0.84 28.46 -18.66
N PHE A 542 0.48 27.23 -19.00
CA PHE A 542 -0.52 26.47 -18.25
C PHE A 542 0.07 25.95 -16.94
N GLY A 543 -0.59 26.26 -15.82
CA GLY A 543 -0.29 25.65 -14.53
C GLY A 543 -0.86 24.24 -14.40
N PHE A 544 -0.52 23.56 -13.31
CA PHE A 544 -0.98 22.20 -13.09
C PHE A 544 -2.48 22.19 -12.70
N GLY A 545 -3.29 21.39 -13.40
CA GLY A 545 -4.73 21.24 -13.11
C GLY A 545 -5.63 22.41 -13.53
N SER A 546 -5.07 23.46 -14.15
CA SER A 546 -5.83 24.62 -14.63
C SER A 546 -6.57 24.38 -15.94
N SER A 547 -7.64 25.15 -16.17
CA SER A 547 -8.46 25.13 -17.39
C SER A 547 -8.69 26.56 -17.85
N TYR A 548 -8.58 26.79 -19.17
CA TYR A 548 -8.68 28.14 -19.75
C TYR A 548 -9.60 28.16 -20.96
N THR A 549 -10.33 29.26 -21.09
CA THR A 549 -11.00 29.67 -22.32
C THR A 549 -10.23 30.87 -22.86
N ILE A 550 -9.60 30.72 -24.03
CA ILE A 550 -8.83 31.79 -24.67
C ILE A 550 -9.75 32.49 -25.66
N PHE A 551 -10.08 33.74 -25.39
CA PHE A 551 -10.95 34.55 -26.24
C PHE A 551 -10.12 35.48 -27.14
N ILE A 552 -10.40 35.43 -28.44
CA ILE A 552 -9.83 36.32 -29.44
C ILE A 552 -10.87 37.40 -29.76
N PRO A 553 -10.75 38.63 -29.22
CA PRO A 553 -11.77 39.66 -29.38
C PRO A 553 -11.84 40.19 -30.81
N SER A 554 -12.95 40.83 -31.16
CA SER A 554 -13.12 41.48 -32.48
C SER A 554 -12.10 42.59 -32.76
N THR A 555 -11.53 43.17 -31.70
CA THR A 555 -10.46 44.19 -31.75
C THR A 555 -9.05 43.61 -31.93
N PHE A 556 -8.92 42.28 -32.02
CA PHE A 556 -7.64 41.60 -32.14
C PHE A 556 -6.90 42.02 -33.41
N THR A 557 -5.62 42.38 -33.26
CA THR A 557 -4.75 42.76 -34.38
C THR A 557 -3.63 41.75 -34.56
N PHE A 558 -3.45 41.28 -35.79
CA PHE A 558 -2.35 40.39 -36.14
C PHE A 558 -1.04 41.19 -36.21
N GLY A 559 0.01 40.68 -35.55
CA GLY A 559 1.31 41.32 -35.48
C GLY A 559 2.18 40.74 -34.37
N PRO A 560 3.40 41.27 -34.15
CA PRO A 560 4.32 40.75 -33.14
C PRO A 560 3.84 40.93 -31.69
N ASN A 561 2.95 41.89 -31.43
CA ASN A 561 2.40 42.18 -30.09
C ASN A 561 0.94 41.70 -29.92
N CYS A 562 0.47 40.81 -30.80
CA CYS A 562 -0.91 40.30 -30.77
C CYS A 562 -1.31 39.65 -29.43
N GLN A 563 -0.33 39.20 -28.65
CA GLN A 563 -0.53 38.61 -27.33
C GLN A 563 -1.25 39.55 -26.34
N GLU A 564 -1.07 40.87 -26.45
CA GLU A 564 -1.74 41.85 -25.59
C GLU A 564 -3.24 41.97 -25.87
N SER A 565 -3.68 41.55 -27.06
CA SER A 565 -5.08 41.59 -27.47
C SER A 565 -5.84 40.30 -27.18
N VAL A 566 -5.17 39.25 -26.71
CA VAL A 566 -5.80 37.96 -26.37
C VAL A 566 -6.33 38.04 -24.94
N THR A 567 -7.59 37.62 -24.72
CA THR A 567 -8.13 37.53 -23.36
C THR A 567 -8.10 36.10 -22.84
N GLU A 568 -7.45 35.91 -21.70
CA GLU A 568 -7.36 34.64 -21.00
C GLU A 568 -8.45 34.55 -19.93
N VAL A 569 -9.42 33.66 -20.11
CA VAL A 569 -10.45 33.39 -19.10
C VAL A 569 -10.09 32.13 -18.33
N GLU A 570 -9.66 32.30 -17.08
CA GLU A 570 -9.40 31.18 -16.16
C GLU A 570 -10.71 30.52 -15.74
N GLU A 571 -10.96 29.30 -16.20
CA GLU A 571 -12.12 28.49 -15.80
C GLU A 571 -11.82 27.73 -14.49
N ILE A 572 -10.57 27.28 -14.34
CA ILE A 572 -10.04 26.62 -13.14
C ILE A 572 -8.63 27.18 -12.90
N LYS A 573 -8.41 27.76 -11.72
CA LYS A 573 -7.10 28.25 -11.28
C LYS A 573 -6.12 27.08 -11.15
N PRO A 574 -4.82 27.29 -11.44
CA PRO A 574 -3.82 26.25 -11.26
C PRO A 574 -3.65 25.88 -9.79
N ASN A 575 -3.35 24.62 -9.52
CA ASN A 575 -3.06 24.14 -8.17
C ASN A 575 -1.84 24.89 -7.63
N SER A 576 -2.02 25.65 -6.56
CA SER A 576 -0.93 26.44 -5.94
C SER A 576 -0.23 25.72 -4.79
N VAL A 577 -0.75 24.56 -4.36
CA VAL A 577 -0.20 23.78 -3.24
C VAL A 577 0.85 22.80 -3.77
N HIS A 578 2.11 23.02 -3.40
CA HIS A 578 3.24 22.21 -3.87
C HIS A 578 3.35 20.87 -3.12
N MET A 579 3.65 19.78 -3.86
CA MET A 579 3.79 18.41 -3.30
C MET A 579 4.83 18.28 -2.18
N ALA A 580 5.83 19.16 -2.13
CA ALA A 580 6.81 19.20 -1.02
C ALA A 580 6.16 19.35 0.36
N LEU A 581 4.94 19.89 0.46
CA LEU A 581 4.20 19.96 1.71
C LEU A 581 3.81 18.58 2.28
N GLN A 582 3.90 17.50 1.49
CA GLN A 582 3.79 16.14 1.98
C GLN A 582 5.08 15.59 2.62
N ILE A 583 6.23 16.26 2.46
CA ILE A 583 7.51 15.77 3.03
C ILE A 583 7.44 15.63 4.56
N PRO A 584 6.88 16.60 5.34
CA PRO A 584 6.74 16.45 6.79
C PRO A 584 5.92 15.24 7.23
N GLN A 585 4.78 14.96 6.58
CA GLN A 585 3.97 13.77 6.90
C GLN A 585 4.69 12.47 6.53
N TYR A 586 5.43 12.41 5.41
CA TYR A 586 6.27 11.26 5.07
C TYR A 586 7.39 11.05 6.09
N PHE A 587 8.06 12.13 6.51
CA PHE A 587 9.08 12.05 7.55
C PHE A 587 8.54 11.47 8.87
N LEU A 588 7.40 11.99 9.34
CA LEU A 588 6.78 11.57 10.59
C LEU A 588 6.26 10.12 10.53
N ILE A 589 5.61 9.72 9.44
CA ILE A 589 5.10 8.34 9.32
C ILE A 589 6.25 7.33 9.20
N THR A 590 7.34 7.66 8.51
CA THR A 590 8.50 6.77 8.41
C THR A 590 9.29 6.72 9.71
N ALA A 591 9.48 7.84 10.41
CA ALA A 591 10.04 7.82 11.76
C ALA A 591 9.18 6.97 12.71
N GLY A 592 7.85 7.10 12.58
CA GLY A 592 6.88 6.25 13.27
C GLY A 592 7.07 4.76 12.95
N GLU A 593 7.24 4.40 11.68
CA GLU A 593 7.50 3.03 11.21
C GLU A 593 8.78 2.46 11.80
N VAL A 594 9.88 3.23 11.84
CA VAL A 594 11.14 2.76 12.43
C VAL A 594 10.98 2.46 13.92
N MET A 595 10.30 3.32 14.67
CA MET A 595 10.10 3.14 16.11
C MET A 595 9.04 2.09 16.45
N PHE A 596 8.07 1.87 15.56
CA PHE A 596 6.98 0.92 15.76
C PHE A 596 7.28 -0.46 15.18
N SER A 597 7.56 -0.52 13.88
CA SER A 597 7.63 -1.77 13.13
C SER A 597 8.94 -2.52 13.35
N VAL A 598 10.08 -1.84 13.17
CA VAL A 598 11.40 -2.46 13.35
C VAL A 598 11.58 -2.91 14.79
N THR A 599 11.27 -2.00 15.74
CA THR A 599 11.35 -2.31 17.17
C THR A 599 10.32 -3.37 17.58
N GLY A 600 9.09 -3.31 17.05
CA GLY A 600 8.03 -4.26 17.38
C GLY A 600 8.34 -5.67 16.90
N LEU A 601 8.92 -5.81 15.71
CA LEU A 601 9.43 -7.09 15.22
C LEU A 601 10.56 -7.62 16.12
N GLU A 602 11.53 -6.80 16.47
CA GLU A 602 12.62 -7.19 17.38
C GLU A 602 12.09 -7.64 18.76
N PHE A 603 11.20 -6.86 19.36
CA PHE A 603 10.51 -7.20 20.61
C PHE A 603 9.82 -8.57 20.49
N SER A 604 9.05 -8.76 19.43
CA SER A 604 8.28 -9.98 19.20
C SER A 604 9.19 -11.19 19.03
N TYR A 605 10.34 -11.04 18.38
CA TYR A 605 11.36 -12.07 18.28
C TYR A 605 12.02 -12.38 19.62
N SER A 606 12.29 -11.37 20.46
CA SER A 606 12.92 -11.53 21.77
C SER A 606 12.01 -12.20 22.81
N GLN A 607 10.69 -12.04 22.68
CA GLN A 607 9.70 -12.61 23.59
C GLN A 607 9.14 -13.96 23.11
N ALA A 608 9.59 -14.44 21.95
CA ALA A 608 9.13 -15.67 21.34
C ALA A 608 9.94 -16.89 21.81
N PRO A 609 9.28 -18.00 22.20
CA PRO A 609 9.92 -19.30 22.33
C PRO A 609 10.66 -19.71 21.05
N SER A 610 11.72 -20.49 21.19
CA SER A 610 12.61 -20.88 20.10
C SER A 610 11.85 -21.55 18.93
N ASN A 611 10.87 -22.39 19.26
CA ASN A 611 10.02 -23.11 18.31
C ASN A 611 8.75 -22.35 17.86
N MET A 612 8.42 -21.17 18.41
CA MET A 612 7.17 -20.45 18.11
C MET A 612 7.34 -19.07 17.46
N LYS A 613 8.58 -18.70 17.09
CA LYS A 613 8.88 -17.44 16.37
C LYS A 613 8.01 -17.26 15.11
N ALA A 614 7.79 -18.34 14.36
CA ALA A 614 6.95 -18.32 13.15
C ALA A 614 5.48 -17.98 13.46
N VAL A 615 4.94 -18.46 14.59
CA VAL A 615 3.55 -18.19 15.00
C VAL A 615 3.36 -16.71 15.35
N LEU A 616 4.34 -16.11 16.05
CA LEU A 616 4.30 -14.68 16.37
C LEU A 616 4.50 -13.79 15.15
N GLN A 617 5.32 -14.20 14.19
CA GLN A 617 5.45 -13.52 12.90
C GLN A 617 4.14 -13.58 12.09
N ALA A 618 3.46 -14.73 12.06
CA ALA A 618 2.15 -14.84 11.43
C ALA A 618 1.11 -13.93 12.11
N GLY A 619 1.12 -13.88 13.46
CA GLY A 619 0.30 -12.95 14.23
C GLY A 619 0.60 -11.49 13.92
N TRP A 620 1.87 -11.13 13.71
CA TRP A 620 2.28 -9.77 13.33
C TRP A 620 1.74 -9.38 11.95
N LEU A 621 1.93 -10.24 10.94
CA LEU A 621 1.38 -9.99 9.59
C LEU A 621 -0.14 -9.89 9.60
N LEU A 622 -0.82 -10.67 10.45
CA LEU A 622 -2.27 -10.57 10.64
C LEU A 622 -2.68 -9.19 11.14
N THR A 623 -1.88 -8.52 11.99
CA THR A 623 -2.19 -7.14 12.41
C THR A 623 -2.22 -6.17 11.24
N VAL A 624 -1.34 -6.35 10.24
CA VAL A 624 -1.32 -5.56 9.01
C VAL A 624 -2.59 -5.78 8.20
N ALA A 625 -2.99 -7.05 8.05
CA ALA A 625 -4.22 -7.42 7.34
C ALA A 625 -5.46 -6.81 8.00
N VAL A 626 -5.59 -6.93 9.33
CA VAL A 626 -6.68 -6.33 10.10
C VAL A 626 -6.66 -4.80 9.99
N GLY A 627 -5.48 -4.17 10.01
CA GLY A 627 -5.35 -2.72 9.84
C GLY A 627 -5.92 -2.22 8.51
N ASN A 628 -5.68 -2.96 7.42
CA ASN A 628 -6.23 -2.65 6.11
C ASN A 628 -7.75 -2.91 6.03
N PHE A 629 -8.28 -3.92 6.73
CA PHE A 629 -9.73 -4.11 6.85
C PHE A 629 -10.41 -2.98 7.63
N ILE A 630 -9.75 -2.42 8.66
CA ILE A 630 -10.28 -1.27 9.40
C ILE A 630 -10.49 -0.06 8.48
N VAL A 631 -9.59 0.18 7.51
CA VAL A 631 -9.76 1.26 6.53
C VAL A 631 -11.09 1.11 5.77
N LEU A 632 -11.41 -0.11 5.34
CA LEU A 632 -12.68 -0.41 4.62
C LEU A 632 -13.90 -0.13 5.50
N ILE A 633 -13.85 -0.59 6.75
CA ILE A 633 -14.94 -0.40 7.71
C ILE A 633 -15.16 1.09 7.97
N VAL A 634 -14.08 1.85 8.19
CA VAL A 634 -14.18 3.29 8.45
C VAL A 634 -14.68 4.03 7.22
N ALA A 635 -14.23 3.68 6.01
CA ALA A 635 -14.69 4.29 4.77
C ALA A 635 -16.22 4.11 4.58
N GLU A 636 -16.73 2.90 4.81
CA GLU A 636 -18.16 2.59 4.66
C GLU A 636 -19.05 3.19 5.77
N ILE A 637 -18.56 3.26 7.01
CA ILE A 637 -19.33 3.77 8.15
C ILE A 637 -19.29 5.29 8.21
N ALA A 638 -18.12 5.90 8.04
CA ALA A 638 -17.93 7.31 8.32
C ALA A 638 -18.50 8.21 7.23
N LYS A 639 -18.52 7.75 5.96
CA LYS A 639 -19.02 8.47 4.76
C LYS A 639 -18.78 9.97 4.82
N LEU A 640 -17.57 10.36 5.22
CA LEU A 640 -17.24 11.76 5.48
C LEU A 640 -17.12 12.50 4.15
N PRO A 641 -17.89 13.58 3.92
CA PRO A 641 -17.84 14.30 2.65
C PRO A 641 -16.52 15.07 2.44
N LYS A 642 -15.75 15.28 3.52
CA LYS A 642 -14.53 16.09 3.51
C LYS A 642 -13.31 15.23 3.87
N LYS A 643 -12.35 15.13 2.94
CA LYS A 643 -11.12 14.32 3.09
C LYS A 643 -10.27 14.71 4.29
N TRP A 644 -10.17 16.01 4.62
CA TRP A 644 -9.40 16.44 5.80
C TRP A 644 -9.98 15.90 7.12
N ALA A 645 -11.31 15.74 7.18
CA ALA A 645 -11.98 15.23 8.37
C ALA A 645 -11.68 13.73 8.56
N GLU A 646 -11.56 12.98 7.47
CA GLU A 646 -11.11 11.59 7.48
C GLU A 646 -9.69 11.46 8.06
N PHE A 647 -8.75 12.33 7.66
CA PHE A 647 -7.39 12.32 8.21
C PHE A 647 -7.37 12.62 9.72
N PHE A 648 -8.13 13.61 10.20
CA PHE A 648 -8.22 13.89 11.64
C PHE A 648 -8.95 12.81 12.42
N LEU A 649 -9.95 12.14 11.83
CA LEU A 649 -10.60 10.99 12.44
C LEU A 649 -9.58 9.87 12.68
N PHE A 650 -8.79 9.50 11.66
CA PHE A 650 -7.75 8.48 11.80
C PHE A 650 -6.67 8.88 12.81
N ALA A 651 -6.23 10.14 12.83
CA ALA A 651 -5.30 10.64 13.84
C ALA A 651 -5.87 10.47 15.26
N SER A 652 -7.13 10.87 15.46
CA SER A 652 -7.80 10.82 16.77
C SER A 652 -7.97 9.38 17.27
N LEU A 653 -8.38 8.46 16.37
CA LEU A 653 -8.49 7.04 16.68
C LEU A 653 -7.13 6.45 17.06
N LEU A 654 -6.05 6.79 16.34
CA LEU A 654 -4.72 6.29 16.68
C LEU A 654 -4.21 6.84 18.01
N VAL A 655 -4.51 8.11 18.37
CA VAL A 655 -4.18 8.66 19.70
C VAL A 655 -4.90 7.87 20.81
N ALA A 656 -6.19 7.59 20.65
CA ALA A 656 -6.95 6.79 21.62
C ALA A 656 -6.33 5.39 21.79
N VAL A 657 -5.95 4.76 20.68
CA VAL A 657 -5.31 3.44 20.68
C VAL A 657 -3.91 3.47 21.26
N CYS A 658 -3.16 4.56 21.03
CA CYS A 658 -1.85 4.79 21.62
C CYS A 658 -1.94 4.88 23.16
N VAL A 659 -2.98 5.51 23.71
CA VAL A 659 -3.24 5.53 25.16
C VAL A 659 -3.53 4.13 25.69
N ILE A 660 -4.41 3.38 25.01
CA ILE A 660 -4.73 1.98 25.39
C ILE A 660 -3.47 1.11 25.37
N PHE A 661 -2.68 1.18 24.30
CA PHE A 661 -1.44 0.43 24.17
C PHE A 661 -0.43 0.81 25.25
N SER A 662 -0.33 2.09 25.61
CA SER A 662 0.56 2.57 26.68
C SER A 662 0.18 1.99 28.04
N ILE A 663 -1.13 1.89 28.33
CA ILE A 663 -1.63 1.24 29.55
C ILE A 663 -1.29 -0.25 29.52
N MET A 664 -1.55 -0.94 28.41
CA MET A 664 -1.22 -2.36 28.26
C MET A 664 0.28 -2.62 28.39
N ALA A 665 1.12 -1.76 27.81
CA ALA A 665 2.57 -1.83 27.89
C ALA A 665 3.09 -1.60 29.31
N TYR A 666 2.47 -0.72 30.08
CA TYR A 666 2.83 -0.48 31.48
C TYR A 666 2.65 -1.73 32.35
N PHE A 667 1.59 -2.51 32.10
CA PHE A 667 1.32 -3.76 32.82
C PHE A 667 2.04 -4.98 32.23
N TYR A 668 2.80 -4.82 31.15
CA TYR A 668 3.50 -5.93 30.52
C TYR A 668 4.81 -6.24 31.23
N THR A 669 4.94 -7.48 31.71
CA THR A 669 6.21 -8.00 32.23
C THR A 669 6.96 -8.74 31.14
N TYR A 670 8.20 -8.31 30.87
CA TYR A 670 9.12 -8.97 29.95
C TYR A 670 9.45 -10.37 30.46
N ILE A 671 9.49 -11.33 29.55
CA ILE A 671 9.81 -12.73 29.81
C ILE A 671 11.06 -13.07 28.99
N ASP A 672 12.04 -13.74 29.61
CA ASP A 672 13.14 -14.37 28.89
C ASP A 672 12.74 -15.82 28.53
N PRO A 673 12.51 -16.14 27.23
CA PRO A 673 12.17 -17.49 26.82
C PRO A 673 13.25 -18.53 27.12
N THR A 674 14.53 -18.12 27.09
CA THR A 674 15.63 -19.06 27.30
C THR A 674 15.73 -19.53 28.73
N GLU A 675 15.44 -18.65 29.69
CA GLU A 675 15.41 -18.97 31.11
C GLU A 675 14.27 -19.96 31.43
N ILE A 676 13.08 -19.73 30.87
CA ILE A 676 11.93 -20.64 31.05
C ILE A 676 12.19 -21.99 30.39
N GLU A 677 12.70 -22.01 29.16
CA GLU A 677 13.04 -23.26 28.46
C GLU A 677 14.09 -24.05 29.26
N ALA A 678 15.11 -23.40 29.80
CA ALA A 678 16.12 -24.03 30.64
C ALA A 678 15.55 -24.62 31.95
N GLN A 679 14.64 -23.91 32.62
CA GLN A 679 13.98 -24.41 33.83
C GLN A 679 13.22 -25.72 33.58
N PHE A 680 12.43 -25.78 32.50
CA PHE A 680 11.68 -27.00 32.17
C PHE A 680 12.59 -28.13 31.66
N SER A 681 13.70 -27.82 31.00
CA SER A 681 14.70 -28.84 30.65
C SER A 681 15.35 -29.45 31.89
N GLN A 682 15.71 -28.62 32.88
CA GLN A 682 16.26 -29.10 34.15
C GLN A 682 15.26 -29.95 34.94
N GLU A 683 14.01 -29.49 35.08
CA GLU A 683 12.95 -30.28 35.75
C GLU A 683 12.75 -31.64 35.09
N LYS A 684 12.82 -31.70 33.75
CA LYS A 684 12.66 -32.96 33.01
C LYS A 684 13.86 -33.90 33.18
N ASP A 685 15.07 -33.36 33.18
CA ASP A 685 16.29 -34.13 33.43
C ASP A 685 16.26 -34.74 34.85
N GLU A 686 15.79 -33.98 35.85
CA GLU A 686 15.57 -34.45 37.22
C GLU A 686 14.48 -35.56 37.29
N GLU A 687 13.33 -35.38 36.62
CA GLU A 687 12.27 -36.40 36.55
C GLU A 687 12.74 -37.70 35.88
N ASP A 688 13.52 -37.59 34.79
CA ASP A 688 14.07 -38.73 34.05
C ASP A 688 15.15 -39.47 34.86
N GLU A 689 15.97 -38.75 35.65
CA GLU A 689 16.90 -39.38 36.60
C GLU A 689 16.16 -40.11 37.73
N ASP A 690 15.11 -39.52 38.30
CA ASP A 690 14.27 -40.14 39.32
C ASP A 690 13.56 -41.41 38.81
N GLU A 691 13.07 -41.42 37.57
CA GLU A 691 12.51 -42.63 36.96
C GLU A 691 13.57 -43.72 36.73
N LYS A 692 14.75 -43.35 36.23
CA LYS A 692 15.87 -44.29 36.06
C LYS A 692 16.29 -44.90 37.40
N ASP A 693 16.33 -44.11 38.46
CA ASP A 693 16.65 -44.60 39.80
C ASP A 693 15.56 -45.51 40.38
N LYS A 694 14.28 -45.23 40.11
CA LYS A 694 13.18 -46.15 40.45
C LYS A 694 13.25 -47.45 39.67
N MET A 695 13.57 -47.40 38.38
CA MET A 695 13.78 -48.61 37.56
C MET A 695 14.95 -49.44 38.07
N ARG A 696 16.10 -48.83 38.37
CA ARG A 696 17.27 -49.51 38.97
C ARG A 696 16.92 -50.17 40.30
N LYS A 697 16.23 -49.46 41.20
CA LYS A 697 15.77 -50.03 42.49
C LYS A 697 14.78 -51.18 42.30
N THR A 698 13.96 -51.14 41.25
CA THR A 698 13.01 -52.21 40.92
C THR A 698 13.73 -53.43 40.35
N GLU A 699 14.72 -53.23 39.48
CA GLU A 699 15.58 -54.30 38.95
C GLU A 699 16.39 -54.98 40.06
N GLU A 700 16.96 -54.22 41.00
CA GLU A 700 17.64 -54.76 42.18
C GLU A 700 16.69 -55.55 43.11
N HIS A 701 15.44 -55.10 43.25
CA HIS A 701 14.43 -55.83 44.02
C HIS A 701 14.00 -57.14 43.34
N VAL A 702 13.92 -57.17 42.01
CA VAL A 702 13.60 -58.36 41.21
C VAL A 702 14.77 -59.35 41.21
N THR A 703 16.02 -58.89 41.12
CA THR A 703 17.20 -59.76 41.24
C THR A 703 17.34 -60.36 42.65
N LYS A 704 17.08 -59.57 43.71
CA LYS A 704 17.02 -60.10 45.09
C LYS A 704 15.88 -61.11 45.32
N ARG A 705 14.72 -60.95 44.68
CA ARG A 705 13.63 -61.96 44.73
C ARG A 705 13.92 -63.21 43.88
N GLY A 706 14.64 -63.05 42.77
CA GLY A 706 15.11 -64.14 41.93
C GLY A 706 16.15 -65.02 42.63
N SER A 707 17.08 -64.42 43.37
CA SER A 707 18.11 -65.18 44.13
C SER A 707 17.55 -65.87 45.37
N VAL A 708 16.44 -65.39 45.95
CA VAL A 708 15.75 -66.06 47.06
C VAL A 708 14.95 -67.27 46.57
N LYS A 709 14.39 -67.23 45.35
CA LYS A 709 13.70 -68.39 44.76
C LYS A 709 14.65 -69.47 44.21
N SER A 710 15.89 -69.12 43.82
CA SER A 710 16.90 -70.11 43.43
C SER A 710 17.53 -70.84 44.62
N ASN A 711 17.53 -70.24 45.81
CA ASN A 711 18.08 -70.87 47.03
C ASN A 711 17.11 -71.85 47.72
N ASP A 712 15.80 -71.78 47.45
CA ASP A 712 14.84 -72.76 47.97
C ASP A 712 14.67 -74.01 47.08
N SER A 713 15.12 -73.97 45.81
CA SER A 713 15.12 -75.16 44.93
C SER A 713 16.37 -76.04 45.08
N ASP A 714 17.47 -75.51 45.62
CA ASP A 714 18.73 -76.26 45.78
C ASP A 714 18.85 -77.00 47.13
N ASN A 715 17.99 -76.69 48.12
CA ASN A 715 17.97 -77.42 49.40
C ASN A 715 16.98 -78.60 49.45
N ALA A 716 16.13 -78.79 48.43
CA ALA A 716 15.21 -79.93 48.36
C ALA A 716 15.82 -81.18 47.67
N PHE A 717 17.03 -81.09 47.09
CA PHE A 717 17.66 -82.21 46.36
C PHE A 717 18.82 -82.90 47.09
N LYS A 718 19.11 -82.54 48.35
CA LYS A 718 20.24 -83.11 49.12
C LYS A 718 19.88 -83.98 50.33
N LEU A 719 18.63 -84.44 50.45
CA LEU A 719 18.19 -85.28 51.58
C LEU A 719 17.44 -86.57 51.15
N SER A 720 17.90 -87.25 50.09
CA SER A 720 17.42 -88.61 49.76
C SER A 720 18.52 -89.63 49.39
N LYS A 721 19.77 -89.42 49.82
CA LYS A 721 20.81 -90.47 49.78
C LYS A 721 21.70 -90.42 51.02
N MET A 722 21.15 -90.90 52.13
CA MET A 722 21.81 -91.80 53.08
C MET A 722 20.75 -92.47 53.96
#